data_AF-A0A8H5VJB4-F1
#
_entry.id   AF-A0A8H5VJB4-F1
#
_cell.length_a   1.000
_cell.length_b   1.000
_cell.length_c   1.000
_cell.angle_alpha   90.00
_cell.angle_beta   90.00
_cell.angle_gamma   90.00
#
_symmetry.space_group_name_H-M   'P 1'
#
loop_
_entity.id
_entity.type
_entity.pdbx_description
1 polymer ?
#
loop_
_entity_poly.entity_id
_entity_poly.type
_entity_poly.pdbx_seq_one_letter_code
_entity_poly.pdbx_strand_id
1 'polypeptide(L)'
;MTATSSIDLINLCRSISRRAGACEATADGVAERDEQQVLELKAISSGLEELKRRLADLEELLHTKPDSRKLRDTRETLTPLFTIYETVLEVLRMQLASWQLENTAASDSGFLKAHEGCLVVYNYMLEVCTPLVRKDESFGPSGAAFFTHQAQEAVKSAIDQRLVKAGKDTALKDTMSSSEKMPVAEKEVAPPSYPEPVSTTTSPPIASPSTSSPLVHSPVDNCRRPKGSSFLRALTSGFRKHDPLVSTLCQAAARGDEQQVSGLITQGGNVNGRNEDGDTPLKCAIRYDQVGTARILLQVGAQSNKLPPLFKAASIGSLKVARMLIDSGESVHSKSKTGKPYFVDVVAKGNLDGIRFLLKNGAPVNAKNERREEVIVQVVKTDNIEITRLLLAHGANASSKDAIGEEIIVYAVKKGNVELANILLDHGADPNAESAVKQTILYTAVQSGNADMVGLLLDKGSSARLLNILGTSILEASIGMKRFQIVKKLIEGGADVDGTDAHQQPILIKVIRNPFLNNDEKVEVIKMLMENGASPETVDIIFGLPAICHAVEMPSTPVVQALLSRAVNTNVRMLSGQTLLTYSIDVNRQNTVEALLAQGVDVNEVDGLNRTPLKLALMRLDYNLTAKLMNYGADGTVKENQEAVNFIKAVGRKDLQELLRPREVEAGPSTPAVRHEIELPTSEVPPPSYELVAGKV
;
A
#
# COMPACT_ATOMS: atom_id res chain seq x y z
N MET A 1 -25.98 13.18 -12.00
CA MET A 1 -26.66 12.75 -10.76
C MET A 1 -28.13 12.52 -11.07
N THR A 2 -28.73 11.46 -10.53
CA THR A 2 -30.19 11.27 -10.45
C THR A 2 -30.70 11.86 -9.14
N ALA A 3 -31.99 12.21 -9.05
CA ALA A 3 -32.57 12.81 -7.85
C ALA A 3 -32.38 11.97 -6.56
N THR A 4 -32.17 10.66 -6.69
CA THR A 4 -31.80 9.76 -5.60
C THR A 4 -30.45 10.11 -4.94
N SER A 5 -29.39 10.36 -5.73
CA SER A 5 -28.05 10.69 -5.21
C SER A 5 -28.07 11.95 -4.34
N SER A 6 -28.76 13.02 -4.78
CA SER A 6 -28.93 14.24 -3.99
C SER A 6 -29.70 14.01 -2.68
N ILE A 7 -30.73 13.13 -2.69
CA ILE A 7 -31.50 12.76 -1.48
C ILE A 7 -30.62 11.97 -0.50
N ASP A 8 -29.82 11.02 -0.98
CA ASP A 8 -28.94 10.20 -0.14
C ASP A 8 -27.77 11.01 0.44
N LEU A 9 -27.27 12.01 -0.30
CA LEU A 9 -26.30 12.99 0.19
C LEU A 9 -26.91 13.84 1.34
N ILE A 10 -28.11 14.38 1.15
CA ILE A 10 -28.83 15.18 2.15
C ILE A 10 -29.15 14.35 3.41
N ASN A 11 -29.52 13.07 3.23
CA ASN A 11 -29.78 12.15 4.33
C ASN A 11 -28.50 11.84 5.14
N LEU A 12 -27.34 11.72 4.46
CA LEU A 12 -26.05 11.57 5.14
C LEU A 12 -25.68 12.81 5.96
N CYS A 13 -25.79 14.02 5.41
CA CYS A 13 -25.53 15.26 6.16
C CYS A 13 -26.36 15.28 7.46
N ARG A 14 -27.67 14.99 7.37
CA ARG A 14 -28.57 14.85 8.53
C ARG A 14 -28.23 13.69 9.48
N SER A 15 -27.32 12.80 9.13
CA SER A 15 -26.78 11.73 9.99
C SER A 15 -25.48 12.17 10.68
N ILE A 16 -24.59 12.84 9.94
CA ILE A 16 -23.32 13.37 10.44
C ILE A 16 -23.59 14.45 11.49
N SER A 17 -24.44 15.45 11.21
CA SER A 17 -24.77 16.52 12.17
C SER A 17 -25.41 15.97 13.45
N ARG A 18 -26.23 14.91 13.36
CA ARG A 18 -26.84 14.25 14.54
C ARG A 18 -25.82 13.47 15.37
N ARG A 19 -24.77 12.90 14.75
CA ARG A 19 -23.68 12.25 15.50
C ARG A 19 -22.73 13.29 16.11
N ALA A 20 -22.43 14.38 15.41
CA ALA A 20 -21.64 15.48 15.95
C ALA A 20 -22.29 16.09 17.22
N GLY A 21 -23.59 16.38 17.19
CA GLY A 21 -24.33 16.85 18.37
C GLY A 21 -24.47 15.80 19.49
N ALA A 22 -24.38 14.51 19.18
CA ALA A 22 -24.31 13.45 20.19
C ALA A 22 -22.92 13.37 20.86
N CYS A 23 -21.84 13.64 20.11
CA CYS A 23 -20.50 13.80 20.67
C CYS A 23 -20.40 15.05 21.55
N GLU A 24 -21.01 16.17 21.14
CA GLU A 24 -21.06 17.43 21.90
C GLU A 24 -21.61 17.21 23.33
N ALA A 25 -22.74 16.53 23.47
CA ALA A 25 -23.32 16.14 24.77
C ALA A 25 -22.50 15.12 25.60
N THR A 26 -21.34 14.68 25.09
CA THR A 26 -20.37 13.82 25.82
C THR A 26 -18.99 14.48 25.96
N ALA A 27 -18.74 15.60 25.28
CA ALA A 27 -17.45 16.29 25.24
C ALA A 27 -17.23 17.23 26.42
N ASP A 28 -18.30 17.67 27.11
CA ASP A 28 -18.30 18.50 28.33
C ASP A 28 -17.47 17.94 29.51
N GLY A 29 -16.89 16.74 29.37
CA GLY A 29 -16.05 16.07 30.38
C GLY A 29 -14.61 15.74 29.95
N VAL A 30 -14.13 16.16 28.77
CA VAL A 30 -12.78 15.82 28.27
C VAL A 30 -12.00 17.08 27.83
N ALA A 31 -10.68 17.06 28.00
CA ALA A 31 -9.83 18.25 28.04
C ALA A 31 -9.51 18.90 26.67
N GLU A 32 -9.08 20.17 26.75
CA GLU A 32 -8.75 21.16 25.69
C GLU A 32 -8.06 20.66 24.40
N ARG A 33 -7.43 19.48 24.39
CA ARG A 33 -6.83 18.90 23.17
C ARG A 33 -7.85 18.39 22.17
N ASP A 34 -9.00 17.90 22.64
CA ASP A 34 -10.07 17.42 21.77
C ASP A 34 -10.87 18.61 21.20
N GLU A 35 -10.91 19.73 21.93
CA GLU A 35 -11.60 20.96 21.55
C GLU A 35 -11.11 21.53 20.20
N GLN A 36 -9.79 21.50 19.96
CA GLN A 36 -9.24 21.95 18.67
C GLN A 36 -9.59 20.98 17.52
N GLN A 37 -9.63 19.66 17.75
CA GLN A 37 -10.07 18.71 16.73
C GLN A 37 -11.58 18.83 16.45
N VAL A 38 -12.38 19.10 17.48
CA VAL A 38 -13.80 19.42 17.36
C VAL A 38 -14.02 20.74 16.59
N LEU A 39 -13.16 21.75 16.77
CA LEU A 39 -13.17 22.98 15.97
C LEU A 39 -12.81 22.72 14.50
N GLU A 40 -11.78 21.92 14.22
CA GLU A 40 -11.39 21.52 12.86
C GLU A 40 -12.52 20.71 12.17
N LEU A 41 -13.19 19.80 12.90
CA LEU A 41 -14.37 19.08 12.41
C LEU A 41 -15.60 19.99 12.22
N LYS A 42 -15.83 20.97 13.10
CA LYS A 42 -16.89 21.98 12.93
C LYS A 42 -16.64 22.86 11.70
N ALA A 43 -15.39 23.24 11.42
CA ALA A 43 -14.99 24.00 10.23
C ALA A 43 -15.15 23.20 8.93
N ILE A 44 -14.81 21.90 8.93
CA ILE A 44 -15.09 21.01 7.78
C ILE A 44 -16.60 20.84 7.60
N SER A 45 -17.37 20.63 8.67
CA SER A 45 -18.82 20.49 8.59
C SER A 45 -19.52 21.73 8.00
N SER A 46 -19.05 22.94 8.32
CA SER A 46 -19.62 24.18 7.76
C SER A 46 -19.17 24.41 6.31
N GLY A 47 -17.93 24.11 5.96
CA GLY A 47 -17.44 24.15 4.57
C GLY A 47 -18.19 23.18 3.64
N LEU A 48 -18.54 21.99 4.14
CA LEU A 48 -19.33 21.00 3.38
C LEU A 48 -20.80 21.42 3.19
N GLU A 49 -21.43 22.02 4.20
CA GLU A 49 -22.79 22.57 4.05
C GLU A 49 -22.82 23.79 3.12
N GLU A 50 -21.79 24.65 3.13
CA GLU A 50 -21.68 25.78 2.19
C GLU A 50 -21.37 25.33 0.75
N LEU A 51 -20.55 24.30 0.55
CA LEU A 51 -20.32 23.67 -0.76
C LEU A 51 -21.64 23.11 -1.32
N LYS A 52 -22.38 22.35 -0.50
CA LYS A 52 -23.70 21.79 -0.80
C LYS A 52 -24.73 22.87 -1.13
N ARG A 53 -24.72 24.01 -0.42
CA ARG A 53 -25.57 25.17 -0.73
C ARG A 53 -25.23 25.76 -2.11
N ARG A 54 -23.95 26.01 -2.39
CA ARG A 54 -23.47 26.50 -3.70
C ARG A 54 -23.76 25.54 -4.86
N LEU A 55 -23.89 24.24 -4.58
CA LEU A 55 -24.29 23.25 -5.58
C LEU A 55 -25.79 23.28 -5.87
N ALA A 56 -26.64 23.50 -4.87
CA ALA A 56 -28.06 23.78 -5.11
C ALA A 56 -28.24 25.06 -5.93
N ASP A 57 -27.51 26.14 -5.60
CA ASP A 57 -27.49 27.39 -6.37
C ASP A 57 -27.08 27.13 -7.84
N LEU A 58 -26.10 26.24 -8.09
CA LEU A 58 -25.64 25.87 -9.43
C LEU A 58 -26.66 25.02 -10.22
N GLU A 59 -27.31 24.05 -9.57
CA GLU A 59 -28.35 23.22 -10.20
C GLU A 59 -29.60 24.05 -10.56
N GLU A 60 -29.98 25.02 -9.73
CA GLU A 60 -31.06 25.97 -10.03
C GLU A 60 -30.71 26.90 -11.20
N LEU A 61 -29.46 27.38 -11.27
CA LEU A 61 -28.96 28.16 -12.42
C LEU A 61 -28.89 27.33 -13.72
N LEU A 62 -28.52 26.05 -13.63
CA LEU A 62 -28.55 25.11 -14.76
C LEU A 62 -29.97 24.84 -15.26
N HIS A 63 -30.96 24.74 -14.35
CA HIS A 63 -32.36 24.57 -14.72
C HIS A 63 -32.99 25.83 -15.31
N THR A 64 -32.56 27.03 -14.89
CA THR A 64 -33.09 28.30 -15.41
C THR A 64 -32.40 28.79 -16.69
N LYS A 65 -31.21 28.30 -17.04
CA LYS A 65 -30.47 28.67 -18.27
C LYS A 65 -29.80 27.46 -18.98
N PRO A 66 -30.57 26.54 -19.58
CA PRO A 66 -30.06 25.27 -20.15
C PRO A 66 -29.11 25.44 -21.36
N ASP A 67 -29.19 26.55 -22.08
CA ASP A 67 -28.41 26.80 -23.30
C ASP A 67 -27.01 27.41 -23.05
N SER A 68 -26.67 27.70 -21.79
CA SER A 68 -25.33 28.22 -21.46
C SER A 68 -24.27 27.14 -21.62
N ARG A 69 -23.55 27.16 -22.76
CA ARG A 69 -22.42 26.26 -23.04
C ARG A 69 -21.42 26.23 -21.89
N LYS A 70 -21.03 27.40 -21.35
CA LYS A 70 -20.13 27.52 -20.19
C LYS A 70 -20.62 26.73 -18.96
N LEU A 71 -21.92 26.72 -18.66
CA LEU A 71 -22.47 25.96 -17.53
C LEU A 71 -22.49 24.44 -17.79
N ARG A 72 -22.53 24.04 -19.06
CA ARG A 72 -22.39 22.63 -19.48
C ARG A 72 -20.93 22.19 -19.37
N ASP A 73 -20.00 23.00 -19.85
CA ASP A 73 -18.55 22.77 -19.76
C ASP A 73 -18.09 22.68 -18.28
N THR A 74 -18.62 23.51 -17.37
CA THR A 74 -18.33 23.40 -15.93
C THR A 74 -18.99 22.20 -15.27
N ARG A 75 -20.20 21.80 -15.68
CA ARG A 75 -20.84 20.57 -15.20
C ARG A 75 -20.04 19.33 -15.61
N GLU A 76 -19.55 19.28 -16.84
CA GLU A 76 -18.76 18.16 -17.37
C GLU A 76 -17.38 18.08 -16.69
N THR A 77 -16.70 19.21 -16.47
CA THR A 77 -15.41 19.23 -15.74
C THR A 77 -15.53 18.96 -14.24
N LEU A 78 -16.64 19.30 -13.59
CA LEU A 78 -16.86 18.97 -12.17
C LEU A 78 -17.36 17.53 -11.94
N THR A 79 -17.95 16.87 -12.94
CA THR A 79 -18.51 15.51 -12.78
C THR A 79 -17.48 14.45 -12.33
N PRO A 80 -16.25 14.38 -12.88
CA PRO A 80 -15.20 13.49 -12.37
C PRO A 80 -14.84 13.77 -10.91
N LEU A 81 -14.73 15.05 -10.54
CA LEU A 81 -14.43 15.49 -9.17
C LEU A 81 -15.54 15.08 -8.19
N PHE A 82 -16.81 15.01 -8.61
CA PHE A 82 -17.88 14.46 -7.79
C PHE A 82 -17.80 12.94 -7.61
N THR A 83 -17.36 12.17 -8.61
CA THR A 83 -17.15 10.72 -8.41
C THR A 83 -15.96 10.41 -7.47
N ILE A 84 -14.90 11.23 -7.51
CA ILE A 84 -13.81 11.18 -6.53
C ILE A 84 -14.32 11.58 -5.13
N TYR A 85 -15.15 12.63 -5.04
CA TYR A 85 -15.74 13.06 -3.79
C TYR A 85 -16.70 12.01 -3.19
N GLU A 86 -17.59 11.39 -3.97
CA GLU A 86 -18.49 10.33 -3.48
C GLU A 86 -17.71 9.08 -3.01
N THR A 87 -16.62 8.69 -3.67
CA THR A 87 -15.79 7.55 -3.19
C THR A 87 -15.05 7.87 -1.89
N VAL A 88 -14.51 9.08 -1.72
CA VAL A 88 -13.93 9.56 -0.45
C VAL A 88 -15.00 9.66 0.65
N LEU A 89 -16.21 10.10 0.30
CA LEU A 89 -17.37 10.15 1.21
C LEU A 89 -17.77 8.74 1.68
N GLU A 90 -17.68 7.73 0.81
CA GLU A 90 -17.96 6.32 1.14
C GLU A 90 -16.87 5.70 2.04
N VAL A 91 -15.59 6.05 1.82
CA VAL A 91 -14.50 5.69 2.75
C VAL A 91 -14.72 6.32 4.13
N LEU A 92 -15.14 7.59 4.19
CA LEU A 92 -15.50 8.24 5.45
C LEU A 92 -16.73 7.59 6.10
N ARG A 93 -17.78 7.24 5.33
CA ARG A 93 -18.95 6.47 5.82
C ARG A 93 -18.53 5.14 6.44
N MET A 94 -17.64 4.39 5.79
CA MET A 94 -17.11 3.11 6.28
C MET A 94 -16.31 3.30 7.59
N GLN A 95 -15.43 4.30 7.66
CA GLN A 95 -14.65 4.55 8.88
C GLN A 95 -15.52 5.06 10.05
N LEU A 96 -16.48 5.95 9.81
CA LEU A 96 -17.50 6.36 10.79
C LEU A 96 -18.44 5.22 11.23
N ALA A 97 -18.51 4.11 10.50
CA ALA A 97 -19.21 2.89 10.92
C ALA A 97 -18.33 1.98 11.79
N SER A 98 -17.00 2.06 11.68
CA SER A 98 -16.03 1.35 12.53
C SER A 98 -15.75 2.03 13.88
N TRP A 99 -16.16 3.30 14.03
CA TRP A 99 -15.80 4.13 15.17
C TRP A 99 -16.56 3.73 16.45
N GLN A 100 -15.89 3.00 17.34
CA GLN A 100 -16.39 2.66 18.68
C GLN A 100 -15.76 3.55 19.74
N LEU A 101 -16.55 3.89 20.77
CA LEU A 101 -16.22 4.87 21.81
C LEU A 101 -14.94 4.56 22.62
N GLU A 102 -14.50 3.30 22.62
CA GLU A 102 -13.35 2.82 23.41
C GLU A 102 -11.98 3.07 22.73
N ASN A 103 -11.94 3.53 21.47
CA ASN A 103 -10.72 3.64 20.67
C ASN A 103 -10.22 5.09 20.42
N THR A 104 -10.79 6.09 21.09
CA THR A 104 -10.48 7.53 20.86
C THR A 104 -9.02 7.92 21.15
N ALA A 105 -8.30 7.16 21.97
CA ALA A 105 -6.91 7.45 22.35
C ALA A 105 -5.86 7.21 21.25
N ALA A 106 -6.24 6.65 20.10
CA ALA A 106 -5.36 6.44 18.95
C ALA A 106 -5.85 7.25 17.75
N SER A 107 -5.27 8.43 17.53
CA SER A 107 -5.48 9.25 16.33
C SER A 107 -4.83 8.58 15.11
N ASP A 108 -5.59 7.67 14.50
CA ASP A 108 -5.09 6.75 13.47
C ASP A 108 -4.50 7.51 12.27
N SER A 109 -3.29 7.13 11.85
CA SER A 109 -2.57 7.83 10.77
C SER A 109 -3.32 7.77 9.44
N GLY A 110 -4.16 6.74 9.25
CA GLY A 110 -5.09 6.64 8.13
C GLY A 110 -6.17 7.70 8.13
N PHE A 111 -6.74 8.05 9.30
CA PHE A 111 -7.77 9.09 9.43
C PHE A 111 -7.19 10.48 9.12
N LEU A 112 -6.01 10.79 9.67
CA LEU A 112 -5.32 12.05 9.38
C LEU A 112 -4.95 12.20 7.89
N LYS A 113 -4.55 11.12 7.21
CA LYS A 113 -4.30 11.13 5.76
C LYS A 113 -5.57 11.24 4.91
N ALA A 114 -6.66 10.59 5.32
CA ALA A 114 -7.96 10.74 4.66
C ALA A 114 -8.48 12.18 4.79
N HIS A 115 -8.36 12.77 5.99
CA HIS A 115 -8.66 14.17 6.28
C HIS A 115 -7.81 15.14 5.44
N GLU A 116 -6.49 14.91 5.36
CA GLU A 116 -5.59 15.71 4.50
C GLU A 116 -6.00 15.62 3.02
N GLY A 117 -6.33 14.42 2.52
CA GLY A 117 -6.87 14.23 1.18
C GLY A 117 -8.18 14.98 0.93
N CYS A 118 -9.11 14.99 1.90
CA CYS A 118 -10.35 15.77 1.81
C CYS A 118 -10.09 17.26 1.70
N LEU A 119 -9.15 17.80 2.50
CA LEU A 119 -8.77 19.21 2.45
C LEU A 119 -8.09 19.57 1.12
N VAL A 120 -7.27 18.69 0.55
CA VAL A 120 -6.67 18.91 -0.78
C VAL A 120 -7.75 18.96 -1.87
N VAL A 121 -8.69 18.02 -1.89
CA VAL A 121 -9.80 18.02 -2.88
C VAL A 121 -10.71 19.24 -2.73
N TYR A 122 -11.04 19.63 -1.49
CA TYR A 122 -11.86 20.82 -1.21
C TYR A 122 -11.18 22.13 -1.64
N ASN A 123 -9.88 22.30 -1.33
CA ASN A 123 -9.12 23.47 -1.77
C ASN A 123 -8.98 23.51 -3.30
N TYR A 124 -8.74 22.36 -3.95
CA TYR A 124 -8.70 22.27 -5.41
C TYR A 124 -10.05 22.64 -6.06
N MET A 125 -11.18 22.18 -5.50
CA MET A 125 -12.51 22.63 -5.94
C MET A 125 -12.72 24.14 -5.77
N LEU A 126 -12.20 24.76 -4.70
CA LEU A 126 -12.23 26.21 -4.53
C LEU A 126 -11.33 26.94 -5.55
N GLU A 127 -10.14 26.41 -5.83
CA GLU A 127 -9.21 26.97 -6.83
C GLU A 127 -9.75 26.88 -8.26
N VAL A 128 -10.52 25.83 -8.60
CA VAL A 128 -11.22 25.70 -9.89
C VAL A 128 -12.45 26.61 -9.97
N CYS A 129 -13.26 26.70 -8.91
CA CYS A 129 -14.48 27.51 -8.91
C CYS A 129 -14.21 29.03 -8.85
N THR A 130 -13.17 29.49 -8.16
CA THR A 130 -12.84 30.91 -7.99
C THR A 130 -12.62 31.67 -9.33
N PRO A 131 -11.81 31.20 -10.30
CA PRO A 131 -11.62 31.87 -11.58
C PRO A 131 -12.84 31.78 -12.51
N LEU A 132 -13.73 30.79 -12.30
CA LEU A 132 -14.99 30.69 -13.04
C LEU A 132 -15.96 31.81 -12.62
N VAL A 133 -16.12 32.05 -11.31
CA VAL A 133 -16.92 33.15 -10.76
C VAL A 133 -16.36 34.53 -11.15
N ARG A 134 -15.03 34.66 -11.29
CA ARG A 134 -14.38 35.92 -11.71
C ARG A 134 -14.52 36.28 -13.20
N LYS A 135 -15.05 35.40 -14.05
CA LYS A 135 -15.07 35.56 -15.52
C LYS A 135 -16.46 35.78 -16.13
N ASP A 136 -17.47 36.10 -15.32
CA ASP A 136 -18.83 36.34 -15.81
C ASP A 136 -19.46 37.58 -15.15
N GLU A 137 -19.77 38.60 -15.95
CA GLU A 137 -20.37 39.86 -15.50
C GLU A 137 -21.82 39.71 -15.00
N SER A 138 -22.42 38.52 -15.17
CA SER A 138 -23.75 38.22 -14.61
C SER A 138 -23.77 38.10 -13.08
N PHE A 139 -22.62 37.92 -12.43
CA PHE A 139 -22.50 38.00 -10.96
C PHE A 139 -22.19 39.43 -10.52
N GLY A 140 -23.23 40.14 -10.04
CA GLY A 140 -23.11 41.52 -9.57
C GLY A 140 -22.05 41.71 -8.45
N PRO A 141 -21.57 42.95 -8.24
CA PRO A 141 -20.31 43.23 -7.52
C PRO A 141 -20.24 42.66 -6.10
N SER A 142 -21.36 42.50 -5.41
CA SER A 142 -21.43 41.85 -4.09
C SER A 142 -20.97 40.38 -4.12
N GLY A 143 -21.29 39.64 -5.18
CA GLY A 143 -20.97 38.21 -5.29
C GLY A 143 -19.47 37.94 -5.48
N ALA A 144 -18.82 38.69 -6.37
CA ALA A 144 -17.38 38.57 -6.61
C ALA A 144 -16.56 38.89 -5.34
N ALA A 145 -16.92 39.94 -4.61
CA ALA A 145 -16.27 40.30 -3.35
C ALA A 145 -16.45 39.25 -2.25
N PHE A 146 -17.68 38.72 -2.10
CA PHE A 146 -18.05 37.73 -1.08
C PHE A 146 -17.25 36.42 -1.23
N PHE A 147 -17.08 35.93 -2.47
CA PHE A 147 -16.24 34.75 -2.73
C PHE A 147 -14.76 34.98 -2.40
N THR A 148 -14.23 36.19 -2.57
CA THR A 148 -12.81 36.47 -2.33
C THR A 148 -12.44 36.65 -0.87
N HIS A 149 -13.18 37.44 -0.09
CA HIS A 149 -12.75 37.82 1.26
C HIS A 149 -12.69 36.62 2.22
N GLN A 150 -13.76 35.83 2.27
CA GLN A 150 -13.90 34.74 3.25
C GLN A 150 -12.98 33.55 2.91
N ALA A 151 -12.72 33.29 1.62
CA ALA A 151 -11.71 32.32 1.21
C ALA A 151 -10.29 32.78 1.56
N GLN A 152 -9.99 34.08 1.40
CA GLN A 152 -8.70 34.65 1.80
C GLN A 152 -8.50 34.62 3.33
N GLU A 153 -9.54 34.85 4.13
CA GLU A 153 -9.47 34.72 5.59
C GLU A 153 -9.29 33.27 6.05
N ALA A 154 -9.98 32.30 5.44
CA ALA A 154 -9.80 30.88 5.74
C ALA A 154 -8.38 30.39 5.39
N VAL A 155 -7.88 30.75 4.20
CA VAL A 155 -6.51 30.45 3.76
C VAL A 155 -5.47 31.13 4.66
N LYS A 156 -5.68 32.41 5.02
CA LYS A 156 -4.79 33.15 5.90
C LYS A 156 -4.76 32.53 7.31
N SER A 157 -5.91 32.17 7.88
CA SER A 157 -5.98 31.50 9.18
C SER A 157 -5.25 30.15 9.18
N ALA A 158 -5.43 29.34 8.13
CA ALA A 158 -4.72 28.07 7.98
C ALA A 158 -3.19 28.24 7.77
N ILE A 159 -2.76 29.31 7.09
CA ILE A 159 -1.35 29.66 6.93
C ILE A 159 -0.75 30.17 8.25
N ASP A 160 -1.43 31.07 8.96
CA ASP A 160 -0.99 31.61 10.24
C ASP A 160 -0.88 30.48 11.29
N GLN A 161 -1.84 29.55 11.33
CA GLN A 161 -1.75 28.34 12.16
C GLN A 161 -0.59 27.41 11.75
N ARG A 162 -0.32 27.23 10.44
CA ARG A 162 0.86 26.49 9.95
C ARG A 162 2.17 27.18 10.35
N LEU A 163 2.26 28.50 10.29
CA LEU A 163 3.43 29.29 10.71
C LEU A 163 3.65 29.20 12.22
N VAL A 164 2.59 29.27 13.04
CA VAL A 164 2.67 29.06 14.49
C VAL A 164 3.12 27.65 14.85
N LYS A 165 2.71 26.63 14.09
CA LYS A 165 3.13 25.23 14.29
C LYS A 165 4.60 25.03 13.90
N ALA A 166 4.98 25.48 12.70
CA ALA A 166 6.37 25.43 12.23
C ALA A 166 7.34 26.21 13.13
N GLY A 167 6.94 27.39 13.62
CA GLY A 167 7.76 28.20 14.54
C GLY A 167 7.98 27.55 15.91
N LYS A 168 7.02 26.75 16.40
CA LYS A 168 7.22 25.91 17.59
C LYS A 168 8.16 24.76 17.31
N ASP A 169 8.04 24.11 16.15
CA ASP A 169 8.91 22.99 15.74
C ASP A 169 10.36 23.42 15.43
N THR A 170 10.60 24.67 15.02
CA THR A 170 11.96 25.24 14.94
C THR A 170 12.50 25.62 16.31
N ALA A 171 11.71 26.28 17.17
CA ALA A 171 12.14 26.62 18.53
C ALA A 171 12.49 25.38 19.37
N LEU A 172 11.79 24.25 19.16
CA LEU A 172 12.10 22.95 19.76
C LEU A 172 13.37 22.29 19.20
N LYS A 173 13.85 22.70 18.01
CA LYS A 173 15.13 22.24 17.45
C LYS A 173 16.29 23.12 17.90
N ASP A 174 16.12 24.44 17.93
CA ASP A 174 17.16 25.38 18.36
C ASP A 174 17.52 25.19 19.85
N THR A 175 16.52 24.85 20.68
CA THR A 175 16.72 24.46 22.09
C THR A 175 17.31 23.06 22.28
N MET A 176 17.26 22.18 21.27
CA MET A 176 17.91 20.86 21.27
C MET A 176 19.32 20.88 20.66
N SER A 177 19.64 21.87 19.83
CA SER A 177 20.94 21.97 19.13
C SER A 177 22.03 22.71 19.92
N SER A 178 21.77 23.10 21.17
CA SER A 178 22.60 24.07 21.93
C SER A 178 23.15 23.56 23.27
N SER A 179 23.44 22.24 23.40
CA SER A 179 24.03 21.67 24.62
C SER A 179 25.03 20.52 24.44
N GLU A 180 25.86 20.53 23.38
CA GLU A 180 27.05 19.64 23.28
C GLU A 180 28.36 20.41 23.02
N LYS A 181 29.21 20.47 24.05
CA LYS A 181 30.67 20.68 23.93
C LYS A 181 31.39 19.91 25.03
N MET A 182 32.32 19.04 24.64
CA MET A 182 33.26 18.40 25.57
C MET A 182 34.33 19.39 26.06
N PRO A 183 34.93 19.11 27.22
CA PRO A 183 36.39 19.18 27.37
C PRO A 183 37.00 17.78 27.62
N VAL A 184 38.33 17.70 27.57
CA VAL A 184 39.11 16.46 27.60
C VAL A 184 40.00 16.37 28.85
N ALA A 185 40.02 15.17 29.46
CA ALA A 185 40.99 14.56 30.38
C ALA A 185 41.81 15.42 31.38
N GLU A 186 41.86 14.96 32.64
CA GLU A 186 43.13 14.54 33.27
C GLU A 186 42.92 13.54 34.43
N LYS A 187 43.93 13.33 35.31
CA LYS A 187 44.28 12.04 35.96
C LYS A 187 43.92 11.84 37.45
N GLU A 188 43.74 10.54 37.78
CA GLU A 188 44.18 9.82 39.02
C GLU A 188 43.48 10.04 40.39
N VAL A 189 43.77 9.06 41.29
CA VAL A 189 43.47 8.96 42.74
C VAL A 189 42.09 8.42 43.19
N ALA A 190 42.09 7.67 44.30
CA ALA A 190 40.97 7.11 45.07
C ALA A 190 41.42 6.88 46.54
N PRO A 191 40.57 6.53 47.54
CA PRO A 191 39.10 6.52 47.67
C PRO A 191 38.70 7.63 48.71
N PRO A 192 38.01 7.48 49.88
CA PRO A 192 37.00 6.53 50.40
C PRO A 192 35.77 7.13 51.18
N SER A 193 34.82 6.25 51.54
CA SER A 193 33.94 6.21 52.75
C SER A 193 33.07 7.41 53.24
N TYR A 194 31.77 7.11 53.45
CA TYR A 194 30.83 7.44 54.58
C TYR A 194 31.09 8.64 55.55
N PRO A 195 30.05 9.32 56.12
CA PRO A 195 28.76 8.74 56.57
C PRO A 195 27.48 9.61 56.37
N GLU A 196 26.41 9.29 57.13
CA GLU A 196 25.03 9.86 57.12
C GLU A 196 24.90 11.29 57.69
N PRO A 197 23.67 11.86 57.73
CA PRO A 197 23.07 12.02 59.08
C PRO A 197 21.53 11.82 59.24
N VAL A 198 21.17 10.94 60.18
CA VAL A 198 20.29 11.15 61.36
C VAL A 198 18.88 11.79 61.23
N SER A 199 17.91 10.92 61.56
CA SER A 199 16.50 11.04 62.02
C SER A 199 16.07 12.13 63.04
N THR A 200 14.74 12.42 63.08
CA THR A 200 13.80 12.52 64.24
C THR A 200 12.46 13.16 63.76
N THR A 201 11.24 13.02 64.32
CA THR A 201 10.61 12.57 65.61
C THR A 201 9.33 11.71 65.31
N THR A 202 8.99 10.59 65.98
CA THR A 202 8.31 10.32 67.30
C THR A 202 6.95 11.04 67.56
N SER A 203 5.74 10.47 67.35
CA SER A 203 4.99 9.38 68.08
C SER A 203 4.46 9.74 69.51
N PRO A 204 3.44 9.07 70.15
CA PRO A 204 2.28 8.29 69.64
C PRO A 204 0.86 8.65 70.28
N PRO A 205 0.10 7.85 71.09
CA PRO A 205 -1.32 7.49 70.81
C PRO A 205 -2.34 7.63 71.99
N ILE A 206 -3.59 7.09 71.90
CA ILE A 206 -4.37 6.54 73.05
C ILE A 206 -5.66 5.73 72.67
N ALA A 207 -5.89 4.62 73.42
CA ALA A 207 -7.10 3.85 73.81
C ALA A 207 -8.30 3.42 72.89
N SER A 208 -8.80 2.23 73.25
CA SER A 208 -9.97 1.41 72.82
C SER A 208 -11.32 1.86 73.49
N PRO A 209 -12.48 1.11 73.58
CA PRO A 209 -12.79 -0.30 73.22
C PRO A 209 -14.22 -0.67 72.65
N SER A 210 -14.39 -1.96 72.26
CA SER A 210 -15.59 -2.87 72.31
C SER A 210 -17.00 -2.41 71.86
N THR A 211 -17.83 -3.26 71.22
CA THR A 211 -18.62 -4.32 71.93
C THR A 211 -19.38 -5.32 71.01
N SER A 212 -19.64 -6.52 71.57
CA SER A 212 -20.74 -7.50 71.32
C SER A 212 -21.02 -8.15 69.93
N SER A 213 -21.29 -9.47 69.98
CA SER A 213 -21.88 -10.36 68.95
C SER A 213 -23.43 -10.51 69.19
N PRO A 214 -24.27 -11.43 68.60
CA PRO A 214 -23.95 -12.76 68.02
C PRO A 214 -24.79 -13.32 66.81
N LEU A 215 -24.31 -14.46 66.27
CA LEU A 215 -25.00 -15.65 65.69
C LEU A 215 -26.00 -15.57 64.48
N VAL A 216 -25.59 -16.29 63.41
CA VAL A 216 -26.36 -17.26 62.56
C VAL A 216 -27.58 -16.79 61.74
N HIS A 217 -27.39 -16.65 60.42
CA HIS A 217 -27.87 -17.62 59.41
C HIS A 217 -27.21 -17.37 58.03
N SER A 218 -27.39 -18.32 57.10
CA SER A 218 -26.95 -18.31 55.68
C SER A 218 -28.11 -17.85 54.74
N PRO A 219 -28.00 -17.72 53.39
CA PRO A 219 -26.92 -18.22 52.49
C PRO A 219 -26.61 -17.35 51.22
N VAL A 220 -25.85 -17.94 50.27
CA VAL A 220 -25.83 -17.71 48.80
C VAL A 220 -25.12 -16.44 48.21
N ASP A 221 -24.35 -16.74 47.15
CA ASP A 221 -23.89 -15.93 46.00
C ASP A 221 -22.76 -14.86 46.01
N ASN A 222 -22.02 -14.93 44.89
CA ASN A 222 -21.36 -13.88 44.11
C ASN A 222 -20.64 -12.72 44.83
N CYS A 223 -19.29 -12.67 44.72
CA CYS A 223 -18.69 -11.93 43.59
C CYS A 223 -17.17 -12.14 43.39
N ARG A 224 -16.66 -11.51 42.32
CA ARG A 224 -15.28 -11.49 41.81
C ARG A 224 -14.23 -11.09 42.87
N ARG A 225 -13.00 -11.62 42.76
CA ARG A 225 -11.76 -10.97 43.25
C ARG A 225 -10.75 -10.77 42.10
N PRO A 226 -9.95 -9.70 42.11
CA PRO A 226 -9.09 -9.32 40.98
C PRO A 226 -7.76 -10.09 40.94
N LYS A 227 -7.02 -9.92 39.85
CA LYS A 227 -5.63 -10.41 39.70
C LYS A 227 -4.72 -9.65 40.69
N GLY A 228 -4.12 -10.36 41.65
CA GLY A 228 -3.22 -9.78 42.65
C GLY A 228 -1.95 -10.61 42.83
N SER A 229 -0.81 -9.90 42.89
CA SER A 229 0.57 -10.32 43.18
C SER A 229 0.97 -11.81 43.06
N SER A 230 1.95 -12.07 42.20
CA SER A 230 2.76 -13.31 42.17
C SER A 230 3.51 -13.59 43.49
N PHE A 231 3.60 -12.60 44.38
CA PHE A 231 4.31 -12.66 45.67
C PHE A 231 3.60 -13.55 46.71
N LEU A 232 2.27 -13.46 46.85
CA LEU A 232 1.52 -14.24 47.85
C LEU A 232 1.44 -15.74 47.52
N ARG A 233 1.68 -16.12 46.26
CA ARG A 233 1.78 -17.52 45.84
C ARG A 233 3.13 -18.16 46.23
N ALA A 234 4.18 -17.37 46.47
CA ALA A 234 5.45 -17.88 47.00
C ALA A 234 5.33 -18.20 48.50
N LEU A 235 4.76 -17.27 49.28
CA LEU A 235 4.62 -17.43 50.74
C LEU A 235 3.56 -18.47 51.19
N THR A 236 2.78 -19.02 50.24
CA THR A 236 1.86 -20.14 50.47
C THR A 236 2.30 -21.45 49.80
N SER A 237 3.57 -21.55 49.37
CA SER A 237 4.16 -22.78 48.83
C SER A 237 4.53 -23.81 49.91
N GLY A 238 4.55 -23.41 51.19
CA GLY A 238 4.80 -24.32 52.32
C GLY A 238 3.71 -25.38 52.45
N PHE A 239 4.09 -26.65 52.24
CA PHE A 239 3.30 -27.84 52.57
C PHE A 239 1.89 -27.96 51.94
N ARG A 240 1.82 -27.96 50.61
CA ARG A 240 0.96 -28.98 50.00
C ARG A 240 1.64 -30.34 50.20
N LYS A 241 1.12 -31.15 51.12
CA LYS A 241 1.49 -32.58 51.17
C LYS A 241 0.92 -33.24 49.91
N HIS A 242 1.76 -33.38 48.88
CA HIS A 242 1.45 -34.23 47.75
C HIS A 242 1.35 -35.67 48.26
N ASP A 243 0.34 -36.40 47.81
CA ASP A 243 0.13 -37.79 48.21
C ASP A 243 1.26 -38.65 47.60
N PRO A 244 2.13 -39.29 48.40
CA PRO A 244 3.22 -40.10 47.87
C PRO A 244 2.70 -41.31 47.09
N LEU A 245 1.49 -41.79 47.38
CA LEU A 245 0.82 -42.86 46.62
C LEU A 245 0.45 -42.39 45.21
N VAL A 246 0.15 -41.10 45.03
CA VAL A 246 -0.08 -40.47 43.72
C VAL A 246 1.23 -40.21 42.98
N SER A 247 2.27 -39.69 43.65
CA SER A 247 3.59 -39.48 43.00
C SER A 247 4.19 -40.83 42.52
N THR A 248 4.06 -41.90 43.32
CA THR A 248 4.47 -43.26 42.90
C THR A 248 3.59 -43.83 41.79
N LEU A 249 2.26 -43.66 41.84
CA LEU A 249 1.35 -44.07 40.77
C LEU A 249 1.63 -43.34 39.45
N CYS A 250 1.98 -42.05 39.49
CA CYS A 250 2.45 -41.29 38.33
C CYS A 250 3.78 -41.84 37.78
N GLN A 251 4.72 -42.26 38.64
CA GLN A 251 5.99 -42.84 38.22
C GLN A 251 5.83 -44.24 37.59
N ALA A 252 4.97 -45.09 38.18
CA ALA A 252 4.61 -46.40 37.63
C ALA A 252 3.94 -46.25 36.25
N ALA A 253 2.97 -45.34 36.15
CA ALA A 253 2.26 -45.02 34.92
C ALA A 253 3.21 -44.53 33.80
N ALA A 254 4.23 -43.72 34.15
CA ALA A 254 5.26 -43.25 33.23
C ALA A 254 6.22 -44.36 32.75
N ARG A 255 6.57 -45.30 33.62
CA ARG A 255 7.42 -46.46 33.28
C ARG A 255 6.72 -47.51 32.41
N GLY A 256 5.39 -47.53 32.40
CA GLY A 256 4.61 -48.60 31.76
C GLY A 256 4.42 -49.83 32.66
N ASP A 257 4.65 -49.70 33.98
CA ASP A 257 4.51 -50.81 34.91
C ASP A 257 3.03 -51.07 35.26
N GLU A 258 2.41 -51.94 34.46
CA GLU A 258 1.01 -52.34 34.61
C GLU A 258 0.71 -53.02 35.96
N GLN A 259 1.68 -53.76 36.52
CA GLN A 259 1.51 -54.45 37.80
C GLN A 259 1.57 -53.47 38.97
N GLN A 260 2.57 -52.57 38.98
CA GLN A 260 2.68 -51.52 39.99
C GLN A 260 1.52 -50.53 39.92
N VAL A 261 1.07 -50.14 38.72
CA VAL A 261 -0.14 -49.31 38.56
C VAL A 261 -1.37 -50.01 39.15
N SER A 262 -1.59 -51.28 38.81
CA SER A 262 -2.75 -52.04 39.33
C SER A 262 -2.71 -52.17 40.85
N GLY A 263 -1.56 -52.55 41.43
CA GLY A 263 -1.39 -52.68 42.88
C GLY A 263 -1.58 -51.37 43.65
N LEU A 264 -1.03 -50.26 43.14
CA LEU A 264 -1.20 -48.94 43.75
C LEU A 264 -2.66 -48.45 43.68
N ILE A 265 -3.40 -48.79 42.62
CA ILE A 265 -4.85 -48.53 42.54
C ILE A 265 -5.61 -49.35 43.59
N THR A 266 -5.30 -50.65 43.73
CA THR A 266 -5.92 -51.51 44.77
C THR A 266 -5.61 -51.02 46.19
N GLN A 267 -4.47 -50.36 46.41
CA GLN A 267 -4.11 -49.72 47.68
C GLN A 267 -4.83 -48.38 47.94
N GLY A 268 -5.76 -47.96 47.07
CA GLY A 268 -6.50 -46.70 47.19
C GLY A 268 -5.83 -45.51 46.50
N GLY A 269 -4.83 -45.73 45.64
CA GLY A 269 -4.13 -44.70 44.90
C GLY A 269 -5.07 -43.84 44.05
N ASN A 270 -5.10 -42.54 44.34
CA ASN A 270 -6.02 -41.61 43.69
C ASN A 270 -5.65 -41.40 42.20
N VAL A 271 -6.33 -42.13 41.30
CA VAL A 271 -6.17 -42.08 39.84
C VAL A 271 -6.37 -40.69 39.21
N ASN A 272 -7.04 -39.77 39.92
CA ASN A 272 -7.28 -38.38 39.52
C ASN A 272 -6.45 -37.36 40.33
N GLY A 273 -5.60 -37.84 41.24
CA GLY A 273 -4.65 -37.05 42.00
C GLY A 273 -3.58 -36.43 41.11
N ARG A 274 -2.77 -35.52 41.69
CA ARG A 274 -1.67 -34.87 40.98
C ARG A 274 -0.35 -34.98 41.75
N ASN A 275 0.70 -35.36 41.03
CA ASN A 275 2.07 -35.32 41.56
C ASN A 275 2.57 -33.86 41.71
N GLU A 276 3.84 -33.71 42.05
CA GLU A 276 4.52 -32.41 42.22
C GLU A 276 4.48 -31.52 40.95
N ASP A 277 4.57 -32.10 39.74
CA ASP A 277 4.42 -31.37 38.46
C ASP A 277 2.99 -30.86 38.21
N GLY A 278 2.01 -31.31 39.00
CA GLY A 278 0.60 -31.09 38.75
C GLY A 278 -0.03 -32.07 37.75
N ASP A 279 0.64 -33.20 37.48
CA ASP A 279 0.24 -34.20 36.49
C ASP A 279 -0.52 -35.37 37.12
N THR A 280 -1.57 -35.83 36.42
CA THR A 280 -2.31 -37.04 36.79
C THR A 280 -1.62 -38.29 36.25
N PRO A 281 -1.82 -39.48 36.85
CA PRO A 281 -1.26 -40.73 36.34
C PRO A 281 -1.56 -40.98 34.86
N LEU A 282 -2.79 -40.67 34.42
CA LEU A 282 -3.19 -40.78 33.01
C LEU A 282 -2.39 -39.82 32.10
N LYS A 283 -2.10 -38.59 32.55
CA LYS A 283 -1.24 -37.66 31.80
C LYS A 283 0.21 -38.17 31.72
N CYS A 284 0.71 -38.85 32.74
CA CYS A 284 2.01 -39.51 32.73
C CYS A 284 2.04 -40.68 31.74
N ALA A 285 1.08 -41.61 31.80
CA ALA A 285 0.97 -42.71 30.85
C ALA A 285 0.88 -42.22 29.39
N ILE A 286 0.07 -41.17 29.13
CA ILE A 286 0.00 -40.52 27.82
C ILE A 286 1.34 -39.91 27.43
N ARG A 287 2.02 -39.14 28.31
CA ARG A 287 3.29 -38.45 27.98
C ARG A 287 4.36 -39.42 27.48
N TYR A 288 4.42 -40.62 28.05
CA TYR A 288 5.42 -41.65 27.70
C TYR A 288 4.88 -42.74 26.75
N ASP A 289 3.72 -42.52 26.12
CA ASP A 289 3.07 -43.42 25.15
C ASP A 289 2.84 -44.86 25.67
N GLN A 290 2.55 -44.98 26.97
CA GLN A 290 2.41 -46.24 27.69
C GLN A 290 0.97 -46.79 27.57
N VAL A 291 0.75 -47.67 26.59
CA VAL A 291 -0.57 -48.18 26.22
C VAL A 291 -1.27 -48.94 27.36
N GLY A 292 -0.56 -49.84 28.04
CA GLY A 292 -1.13 -50.68 29.10
C GLY A 292 -1.57 -49.90 30.33
N THR A 293 -0.67 -49.07 30.89
CA THR A 293 -1.00 -48.23 32.04
C THR A 293 -2.07 -47.19 31.71
N ALA A 294 -2.08 -46.63 30.50
CA ALA A 294 -3.17 -45.76 30.04
C ALA A 294 -4.52 -46.51 30.00
N ARG A 295 -4.55 -47.73 29.46
CA ARG A 295 -5.76 -48.58 29.41
C ARG A 295 -6.31 -48.87 30.81
N ILE A 296 -5.47 -49.30 31.74
CA ILE A 296 -5.86 -49.61 33.13
C ILE A 296 -6.43 -48.36 33.81
N LEU A 297 -5.76 -47.22 33.70
CA LEU A 297 -6.21 -45.97 34.30
C LEU A 297 -7.56 -45.49 33.75
N LEU A 298 -7.81 -45.68 32.45
CA LEU A 298 -9.09 -45.34 31.81
C LEU A 298 -10.21 -46.29 32.22
N GLN A 299 -9.94 -47.59 32.34
CA GLN A 299 -10.90 -48.58 32.85
C GLN A 299 -11.33 -48.28 34.30
N VAL A 300 -10.44 -47.70 35.12
CA VAL A 300 -10.73 -47.23 36.48
C VAL A 300 -11.30 -45.80 36.51
N GLY A 301 -11.59 -45.19 35.34
CA GLY A 301 -12.31 -43.92 35.22
C GLY A 301 -11.45 -42.66 35.43
N ALA A 302 -10.14 -42.72 35.17
CA ALA A 302 -9.26 -41.55 35.21
C ALA A 302 -9.68 -40.46 34.20
N GLN A 303 -9.75 -39.21 34.65
CA GLN A 303 -10.36 -38.09 33.95
C GLN A 303 -9.33 -37.18 33.29
N SER A 304 -9.55 -36.82 32.01
CA SER A 304 -8.73 -35.83 31.30
C SER A 304 -9.40 -34.44 31.29
N ASN A 305 -8.91 -33.56 32.18
CA ASN A 305 -9.58 -32.34 32.63
C ASN A 305 -9.85 -31.23 31.56
N LYS A 306 -9.24 -31.26 30.38
CA LYS A 306 -9.32 -30.15 29.39
C LYS A 306 -9.43 -30.58 27.93
N LEU A 307 -8.70 -31.62 27.54
CA LEU A 307 -8.77 -32.28 26.24
C LEU A 307 -9.07 -33.76 26.50
N PRO A 308 -9.96 -34.43 25.75
CA PRO A 308 -10.17 -35.86 25.91
C PRO A 308 -8.87 -36.64 25.67
N PRO A 309 -8.73 -37.87 26.21
CA PRO A 309 -7.49 -38.63 26.15
C PRO A 309 -6.93 -38.74 24.72
N LEU A 310 -7.78 -38.97 23.70
CA LEU A 310 -7.35 -39.08 22.29
C LEU A 310 -6.64 -37.81 21.80
N PHE A 311 -7.28 -36.65 21.97
CA PHE A 311 -6.73 -35.36 21.56
C PHE A 311 -5.54 -34.94 22.45
N LYS A 312 -5.50 -35.41 23.71
CA LYS A 312 -4.34 -35.17 24.59
C LYS A 312 -3.12 -36.00 24.15
N ALA A 313 -3.32 -37.24 23.70
CA ALA A 313 -2.29 -38.10 23.15
C ALA A 313 -1.78 -37.56 21.80
N ALA A 314 -2.69 -37.25 20.87
CA ALA A 314 -2.34 -36.64 19.59
C ALA A 314 -1.58 -35.30 19.75
N SER A 315 -1.98 -34.43 20.69
CA SER A 315 -1.26 -33.16 20.96
C SER A 315 0.14 -33.31 21.61
N ILE A 316 0.58 -34.54 21.92
CA ILE A 316 1.95 -34.84 22.38
C ILE A 316 2.72 -35.67 21.35
N GLY A 317 2.04 -36.41 20.46
CA GLY A 317 2.64 -37.40 19.57
C GLY A 317 2.59 -38.83 20.11
N SER A 318 1.79 -39.09 21.13
CA SER A 318 1.61 -40.41 21.77
C SER A 318 0.74 -41.33 20.90
N LEU A 319 1.27 -41.77 19.76
CA LEU A 319 0.47 -42.40 18.71
C LEU A 319 -0.03 -43.81 19.05
N LYS A 320 0.67 -44.58 19.90
CA LYS A 320 0.18 -45.92 20.29
C LYS A 320 -1.01 -45.78 21.25
N VAL A 321 -0.93 -44.85 22.20
CA VAL A 321 -2.05 -44.51 23.08
C VAL A 321 -3.20 -43.91 22.27
N ALA A 322 -2.94 -42.97 21.35
CA ALA A 322 -3.98 -42.41 20.47
C ALA A 322 -4.70 -43.47 19.61
N ARG A 323 -3.97 -44.48 19.11
CA ARG A 323 -4.56 -45.63 18.41
C ARG A 323 -5.47 -46.45 19.31
N MET A 324 -4.95 -46.89 20.46
CA MET A 324 -5.72 -47.67 21.44
C MET A 324 -7.03 -46.99 21.87
N LEU A 325 -7.05 -45.66 21.88
CA LEU A 325 -8.24 -44.86 22.20
C LEU A 325 -9.28 -44.85 21.06
N ILE A 326 -8.85 -44.71 19.80
CA ILE A 326 -9.75 -44.88 18.64
C ILE A 326 -10.28 -46.31 18.58
N ASP A 327 -9.41 -47.31 18.81
CA ASP A 327 -9.80 -48.72 18.86
C ASP A 327 -10.81 -49.01 19.99
N SER A 328 -10.81 -48.19 21.06
CA SER A 328 -11.79 -48.24 22.17
C SER A 328 -13.07 -47.41 21.93
N GLY A 329 -13.16 -46.70 20.80
CA GLY A 329 -14.34 -45.92 20.39
C GLY A 329 -14.29 -44.42 20.68
N GLU A 330 -13.16 -43.82 21.06
CA GLU A 330 -13.06 -42.34 21.14
C GLU A 330 -13.20 -41.70 19.75
N SER A 331 -14.23 -40.85 19.57
CA SER A 331 -14.50 -40.22 18.28
C SER A 331 -13.59 -39.04 17.97
N VAL A 332 -12.94 -39.06 16.80
CA VAL A 332 -12.18 -37.94 16.22
C VAL A 332 -13.02 -36.68 15.95
N HIS A 333 -14.35 -36.79 15.94
CA HIS A 333 -15.27 -35.66 15.74
C HIS A 333 -15.70 -34.97 17.05
N SER A 334 -15.18 -35.40 18.21
CA SER A 334 -15.57 -34.88 19.52
C SER A 334 -15.36 -33.37 19.65
N LYS A 335 -16.29 -32.72 20.37
CA LYS A 335 -16.37 -31.27 20.56
C LYS A 335 -16.35 -30.90 22.04
N SER A 336 -15.86 -29.70 22.35
CA SER A 336 -15.95 -29.10 23.67
C SER A 336 -17.39 -28.79 24.07
N LYS A 337 -17.60 -28.43 25.35
CA LYS A 337 -18.87 -27.85 25.83
C LYS A 337 -19.28 -26.54 25.13
N THR A 338 -18.37 -25.89 24.41
CA THR A 338 -18.64 -24.70 23.58
C THR A 338 -18.85 -25.04 22.09
N GLY A 339 -18.93 -26.32 21.73
CA GLY A 339 -19.15 -26.78 20.35
C GLY A 339 -17.91 -26.79 19.45
N LYS A 340 -16.76 -26.31 19.95
CA LYS A 340 -15.46 -26.31 19.24
C LYS A 340 -14.94 -27.73 19.05
N PRO A 341 -14.59 -28.19 17.83
CA PRO A 341 -13.97 -29.49 17.62
C PRO A 341 -12.59 -29.56 18.28
N TYR A 342 -12.31 -30.60 19.06
CA TYR A 342 -11.02 -30.72 19.77
C TYR A 342 -9.81 -30.88 18.84
N PHE A 343 -10.03 -31.25 17.57
CA PHE A 343 -9.00 -31.23 16.52
C PHE A 343 -8.34 -29.84 16.38
N VAL A 344 -9.11 -28.74 16.55
CA VAL A 344 -8.58 -27.37 16.50
C VAL A 344 -7.51 -27.14 17.57
N ASP A 345 -7.71 -27.67 18.78
CA ASP A 345 -6.75 -27.56 19.88
C ASP A 345 -5.50 -28.44 19.69
N VAL A 346 -5.57 -29.49 18.87
CA VAL A 346 -4.41 -30.32 18.47
C VAL A 346 -3.60 -29.60 17.40
N VAL A 347 -4.24 -29.02 16.38
CA VAL A 347 -3.56 -28.21 15.37
C VAL A 347 -2.89 -26.98 16.01
N ALA A 348 -3.56 -26.31 16.96
CA ALA A 348 -3.00 -25.23 17.77
C ALA A 348 -1.91 -25.66 18.79
N LYS A 349 -1.44 -26.91 18.72
CA LYS A 349 -0.26 -27.42 19.44
C LYS A 349 0.89 -27.80 18.50
N GLY A 350 0.69 -27.78 17.19
CA GLY A 350 1.75 -27.93 16.19
C GLY A 350 2.36 -29.34 16.07
N ASN A 351 1.81 -30.36 16.73
CA ASN A 351 2.35 -31.72 16.63
C ASN A 351 1.93 -32.37 15.29
N LEU A 352 2.82 -32.31 14.29
CA LEU A 352 2.55 -32.73 12.92
C LEU A 352 2.07 -34.19 12.84
N ASP A 353 2.72 -35.11 13.56
CA ASP A 353 2.36 -36.53 13.54
C ASP A 353 1.00 -36.81 14.19
N GLY A 354 0.67 -36.13 15.29
CA GLY A 354 -0.64 -36.18 15.92
C GLY A 354 -1.75 -35.63 15.02
N ILE A 355 -1.49 -34.53 14.31
CA ILE A 355 -2.42 -33.96 13.31
C ILE A 355 -2.60 -34.94 12.15
N ARG A 356 -1.52 -35.47 11.59
CA ARG A 356 -1.50 -36.47 10.50
C ARG A 356 -2.23 -37.75 10.90
N PHE A 357 -2.06 -38.20 12.15
CA PHE A 357 -2.74 -39.37 12.70
C PHE A 357 -4.25 -39.14 12.81
N LEU A 358 -4.68 -38.01 13.37
CA LEU A 358 -6.11 -37.69 13.48
C LEU A 358 -6.77 -37.52 12.10
N LEU A 359 -6.13 -36.82 11.15
CA LEU A 359 -6.63 -36.66 9.78
C LEU A 359 -6.81 -38.00 9.06
N LYS A 360 -5.83 -38.92 9.17
CA LYS A 360 -5.93 -40.29 8.62
C LYS A 360 -7.07 -41.12 9.22
N ASN A 361 -7.58 -40.76 10.39
CA ASN A 361 -8.73 -41.40 11.02
C ASN A 361 -10.03 -40.58 10.85
N GLY A 362 -10.08 -39.64 9.90
CA GLY A 362 -11.28 -38.89 9.54
C GLY A 362 -11.56 -37.62 10.36
N ALA A 363 -10.57 -37.09 11.10
CA ALA A 363 -10.77 -35.84 11.84
C ALA A 363 -11.19 -34.68 10.91
N PRO A 364 -12.08 -33.77 11.37
CA PRO A 364 -12.67 -32.74 10.51
C PRO A 364 -11.63 -31.68 10.10
N VAL A 365 -11.08 -31.82 8.89
CA VAL A 365 -10.04 -30.93 8.34
C VAL A 365 -10.49 -29.46 8.31
N ASN A 366 -11.72 -29.19 7.87
CA ASN A 366 -12.33 -27.86 7.83
C ASN A 366 -13.04 -27.50 9.15
N ALA A 367 -12.51 -27.96 10.29
CA ALA A 367 -13.01 -27.58 11.61
C ALA A 367 -12.87 -26.07 11.86
N LYS A 368 -13.91 -25.47 12.46
CA LYS A 368 -13.95 -24.04 12.79
C LYS A 368 -13.59 -23.77 14.25
N ASN A 369 -12.83 -22.70 14.48
CA ASN A 369 -12.44 -22.23 15.80
C ASN A 369 -13.56 -21.40 16.46
N GLU A 370 -13.30 -20.86 17.65
CA GLU A 370 -14.27 -20.05 18.42
C GLU A 370 -14.65 -18.72 17.74
N ARG A 371 -13.83 -18.23 16.80
CA ARG A 371 -14.09 -17.07 15.93
C ARG A 371 -14.79 -17.43 14.61
N ARG A 372 -15.17 -18.70 14.42
CA ARG A 372 -15.72 -19.30 13.19
C ARG A 372 -14.74 -19.38 12.01
N GLU A 373 -13.46 -19.06 12.21
CA GLU A 373 -12.38 -19.25 11.23
C GLU A 373 -12.07 -20.74 11.06
N GLU A 374 -11.75 -21.19 9.84
CA GLU A 374 -11.30 -22.58 9.60
C GLU A 374 -9.89 -22.80 10.16
N VAL A 375 -9.57 -24.01 10.61
CA VAL A 375 -8.33 -24.26 11.36
C VAL A 375 -7.06 -23.90 10.59
N ILE A 376 -7.07 -24.06 9.25
CA ILE A 376 -5.99 -23.62 8.35
C ILE A 376 -5.70 -22.12 8.43
N VAL A 377 -6.72 -21.28 8.70
CA VAL A 377 -6.57 -19.82 8.89
C VAL A 377 -5.58 -19.52 10.01
N GLN A 378 -5.68 -20.24 11.13
CA GLN A 378 -4.74 -20.06 12.24
C GLN A 378 -3.32 -20.50 11.85
N VAL A 379 -3.19 -21.60 11.11
CA VAL A 379 -1.89 -22.17 10.70
C VAL A 379 -1.14 -21.22 9.76
N VAL A 380 -1.82 -20.67 8.74
CA VAL A 380 -1.26 -19.68 7.80
C VAL A 380 -0.95 -18.36 8.52
N LYS A 381 -1.82 -17.90 9.45
CA LYS A 381 -1.50 -16.76 10.33
C LYS A 381 -0.22 -17.00 11.14
N THR A 382 0.08 -18.24 11.55
CA THR A 382 1.36 -18.62 12.21
C THR A 382 2.52 -19.02 11.28
N ASP A 383 2.37 -18.95 9.95
CA ASP A 383 3.40 -19.28 8.95
C ASP A 383 3.87 -20.75 8.91
N ASN A 384 3.10 -21.68 9.47
CA ASN A 384 3.52 -23.07 9.51
C ASN A 384 3.22 -23.80 8.19
N ILE A 385 4.23 -23.82 7.30
CA ILE A 385 4.17 -24.41 5.97
C ILE A 385 3.83 -25.91 6.02
N GLU A 386 4.49 -26.68 6.89
CA GLU A 386 4.32 -28.14 6.94
C GLU A 386 2.89 -28.57 7.30
N ILE A 387 2.30 -27.93 8.31
CA ILE A 387 0.92 -28.18 8.73
C ILE A 387 -0.07 -27.64 7.69
N THR A 388 0.23 -26.52 7.03
CA THR A 388 -0.60 -26.01 5.91
C THR A 388 -0.65 -27.03 4.77
N ARG A 389 0.52 -27.50 4.31
CA ARG A 389 0.65 -28.54 3.27
C ARG A 389 -0.05 -29.85 3.69
N LEU A 390 0.05 -30.25 4.96
CA LEU A 390 -0.63 -31.42 5.51
C LEU A 390 -2.16 -31.27 5.51
N LEU A 391 -2.69 -30.10 5.88
CA LEU A 391 -4.13 -29.83 5.90
C LEU A 391 -4.72 -29.79 4.48
N LEU A 392 -4.08 -29.07 3.56
CA LEU A 392 -4.48 -28.98 2.15
C LEU A 392 -4.50 -30.37 1.49
N ALA A 393 -3.49 -31.20 1.75
CA ALA A 393 -3.43 -32.59 1.28
C ALA A 393 -4.53 -33.52 1.85
N HIS A 394 -5.32 -33.08 2.84
CA HIS A 394 -6.50 -33.77 3.34
C HIS A 394 -7.82 -33.03 3.03
N GLY A 395 -7.82 -32.07 2.10
CA GLY A 395 -9.02 -31.35 1.67
C GLY A 395 -9.37 -30.12 2.52
N ALA A 396 -8.38 -29.46 3.13
CA ALA A 396 -8.58 -28.11 3.64
C ALA A 396 -8.86 -27.13 2.49
N ASN A 397 -9.72 -26.15 2.74
CA ASN A 397 -10.02 -25.08 1.79
C ASN A 397 -8.84 -24.09 1.66
N ALA A 398 -8.35 -23.83 0.44
CA ALA A 398 -7.31 -22.84 0.19
C ALA A 398 -7.84 -21.40 0.17
N SER A 399 -9.14 -21.22 -0.13
CA SER A 399 -9.86 -19.94 -0.04
C SER A 399 -10.64 -19.80 1.27
N SER A 400 -10.15 -20.37 2.38
CA SER A 400 -10.71 -20.07 3.70
C SER A 400 -10.60 -18.57 3.99
N LYS A 401 -11.66 -17.99 4.54
CA LYS A 401 -11.69 -16.59 4.98
C LYS A 401 -11.72 -16.51 6.50
N ASP A 402 -11.14 -15.44 7.01
CA ASP A 402 -10.98 -15.21 8.44
C ASP A 402 -12.19 -14.45 9.05
N ALA A 403 -12.08 -14.05 10.32
CA ALA A 403 -13.16 -13.37 11.04
C ALA A 403 -13.50 -11.96 10.52
N ILE A 404 -12.63 -11.33 9.72
CA ILE A 404 -12.91 -10.05 9.02
C ILE A 404 -13.21 -10.24 7.52
N GLY A 405 -13.27 -11.49 7.04
CA GLY A 405 -13.51 -11.82 5.63
C GLY A 405 -12.27 -11.79 4.74
N GLU A 406 -11.06 -11.66 5.32
CA GLU A 406 -9.81 -11.67 4.57
C GLU A 406 -9.39 -13.11 4.25
N GLU A 407 -8.97 -13.38 3.00
CA GLU A 407 -8.59 -14.72 2.54
C GLU A 407 -7.19 -15.11 3.02
N ILE A 408 -6.96 -16.40 3.32
CA ILE A 408 -5.70 -16.85 3.94
C ILE A 408 -4.44 -16.52 3.11
N ILE A 409 -4.54 -16.50 1.77
CA ILE A 409 -3.43 -16.11 0.89
C ILE A 409 -2.91 -14.70 1.17
N VAL A 410 -3.79 -13.76 1.57
CA VAL A 410 -3.41 -12.38 1.87
C VAL A 410 -2.39 -12.32 3.01
N TYR A 411 -2.46 -13.24 3.97
CA TYR A 411 -1.49 -13.33 5.07
C TYR A 411 -0.11 -13.84 4.63
N ALA A 412 -0.04 -14.76 3.65
CA ALA A 412 1.23 -15.19 3.07
C ALA A 412 1.89 -14.04 2.28
N VAL A 413 1.09 -13.31 1.48
CA VAL A 413 1.56 -12.17 0.68
C VAL A 413 1.99 -10.99 1.55
N LYS A 414 1.23 -10.61 2.59
CA LYS A 414 1.60 -9.55 3.55
C LYS A 414 2.91 -9.84 4.30
N LYS A 415 3.28 -11.12 4.47
CA LYS A 415 4.56 -11.54 5.06
C LYS A 415 5.69 -11.70 4.03
N GLY A 416 5.37 -11.72 2.74
CA GLY A 416 6.33 -12.04 1.67
C GLY A 416 6.72 -13.52 1.57
N ASN A 417 5.98 -14.46 2.19
CA ASN A 417 6.30 -15.89 2.15
C ASN A 417 5.85 -16.51 0.82
N VAL A 418 6.76 -16.54 -0.16
CA VAL A 418 6.54 -17.02 -1.54
C VAL A 418 6.20 -18.51 -1.58
N GLU A 419 6.82 -19.36 -0.76
CA GLU A 419 6.50 -20.80 -0.74
C GLU A 419 5.07 -21.03 -0.24
N LEU A 420 4.68 -20.37 0.86
CA LEU A 420 3.33 -20.48 1.43
C LEU A 420 2.26 -19.93 0.48
N ALA A 421 2.55 -18.83 -0.23
CA ALA A 421 1.68 -18.31 -1.28
C ALA A 421 1.53 -19.29 -2.44
N ASN A 422 2.64 -19.87 -2.95
CA ASN A 422 2.56 -20.85 -4.05
C ASN A 422 1.77 -22.10 -3.64
N ILE A 423 1.97 -22.62 -2.43
CA ILE A 423 1.20 -23.77 -1.91
C ILE A 423 -0.30 -23.46 -1.87
N LEU A 424 -0.69 -22.25 -1.47
CA LEU A 424 -2.11 -21.86 -1.44
C LEU A 424 -2.68 -21.72 -2.86
N LEU A 425 -1.91 -21.15 -3.80
CA LEU A 425 -2.30 -21.01 -5.22
C LEU A 425 -2.40 -22.37 -5.92
N ASP A 426 -1.45 -23.29 -5.67
CA ASP A 426 -1.48 -24.69 -6.18
C ASP A 426 -2.69 -25.49 -5.68
N HIS A 427 -3.25 -25.10 -4.53
CA HIS A 427 -4.47 -25.68 -3.97
C HIS A 427 -5.74 -24.83 -4.22
N GLY A 428 -5.67 -23.81 -5.08
CA GLY A 428 -6.83 -23.08 -5.61
C GLY A 428 -7.27 -21.85 -4.82
N ALA A 429 -6.38 -21.22 -4.04
CA ALA A 429 -6.62 -19.87 -3.51
C ALA A 429 -6.68 -18.82 -4.64
N ASP A 430 -7.39 -17.72 -4.45
CA ASP A 430 -7.59 -16.73 -5.53
C ASP A 430 -6.33 -15.84 -5.76
N PRO A 431 -5.69 -15.86 -6.95
CA PRO A 431 -4.58 -14.97 -7.29
C PRO A 431 -4.99 -13.49 -7.38
N ASN A 432 -6.29 -13.18 -7.47
CA ASN A 432 -6.82 -11.83 -7.48
C ASN A 432 -7.47 -11.44 -6.13
N ALA A 433 -7.24 -12.21 -5.06
CA ALA A 433 -7.82 -11.95 -3.75
C ALA A 433 -7.52 -10.53 -3.23
N GLU A 434 -8.51 -9.92 -2.59
CA GLU A 434 -8.38 -8.62 -1.94
C GLU A 434 -8.11 -8.76 -0.43
N SER A 435 -7.28 -7.85 0.08
CA SER A 435 -7.15 -7.57 1.50
C SER A 435 -8.33 -6.75 2.03
N ALA A 436 -8.47 -6.66 3.36
CA ALA A 436 -9.56 -5.96 4.05
C ALA A 436 -9.72 -4.46 3.69
N VAL A 437 -8.75 -3.84 3.00
CA VAL A 437 -8.81 -2.46 2.48
C VAL A 437 -9.15 -2.39 0.98
N LYS A 438 -9.74 -3.45 0.41
CA LYS A 438 -10.04 -3.61 -1.02
C LYS A 438 -8.81 -3.43 -1.93
N GLN A 439 -7.68 -3.95 -1.48
CA GLN A 439 -6.43 -3.92 -2.23
C GLN A 439 -6.04 -5.34 -2.60
N THR A 440 -5.92 -5.62 -3.90
CA THR A 440 -5.49 -6.91 -4.46
C THR A 440 -4.09 -7.29 -3.99
N ILE A 441 -3.88 -8.58 -3.73
CA ILE A 441 -2.59 -9.13 -3.28
C ILE A 441 -1.42 -8.80 -4.23
N LEU A 442 -1.64 -8.69 -5.55
CA LEU A 442 -0.62 -8.25 -6.49
C LEU A 442 -0.07 -6.85 -6.14
N TYR A 443 -0.94 -5.88 -5.84
CA TYR A 443 -0.47 -4.56 -5.43
C TYR A 443 0.20 -4.58 -4.04
N THR A 444 -0.23 -5.45 -3.12
CA THR A 444 0.48 -5.68 -1.86
C THR A 444 1.90 -6.25 -2.08
N ALA A 445 2.07 -7.17 -3.03
CA ALA A 445 3.40 -7.65 -3.43
C ALA A 445 4.25 -6.52 -4.02
N VAL A 446 3.68 -5.72 -4.93
CA VAL A 446 4.34 -4.54 -5.53
C VAL A 446 4.70 -3.48 -4.48
N GLN A 447 3.89 -3.29 -3.43
CA GLN A 447 4.18 -2.43 -2.28
C GLN A 447 5.23 -3.00 -1.32
N SER A 448 5.32 -4.32 -1.17
CA SER A 448 6.38 -4.96 -0.37
C SER A 448 7.75 -4.92 -1.07
N GLY A 449 7.76 -4.92 -2.41
CA GLY A 449 8.97 -4.97 -3.23
C GLY A 449 9.46 -6.39 -3.55
N ASN A 450 8.70 -7.41 -3.15
CA ASN A 450 9.01 -8.81 -3.42
C ASN A 450 8.70 -9.17 -4.89
N ALA A 451 9.72 -9.08 -5.75
CA ALA A 451 9.61 -9.37 -7.18
C ALA A 451 9.27 -10.84 -7.48
N ASP A 452 9.67 -11.79 -6.62
CA ASP A 452 9.37 -13.21 -6.79
C ASP A 452 7.90 -13.51 -6.50
N MET A 453 7.33 -12.85 -5.47
CA MET A 453 5.89 -12.86 -5.19
C MET A 453 5.08 -12.22 -6.33
N VAL A 454 5.57 -11.12 -6.94
CA VAL A 454 4.94 -10.53 -8.13
C VAL A 454 4.96 -11.51 -9.30
N GLY A 455 6.09 -12.16 -9.57
CA GLY A 455 6.20 -13.19 -10.61
C GLY A 455 5.21 -14.33 -10.37
N LEU A 456 5.27 -14.95 -9.21
CA LEU A 456 4.36 -16.04 -8.80
C LEU A 456 2.88 -15.66 -8.98
N LEU A 457 2.47 -14.45 -8.61
CA LEU A 457 1.08 -14.02 -8.73
C LEU A 457 0.66 -13.86 -10.20
N LEU A 458 1.51 -13.27 -11.04
CA LEU A 458 1.28 -13.19 -12.49
C LEU A 458 1.25 -14.57 -13.15
N ASP A 459 2.19 -15.46 -12.81
CA ASP A 459 2.28 -16.85 -13.30
C ASP A 459 1.04 -17.69 -12.95
N LYS A 460 0.32 -17.32 -11.87
CA LYS A 460 -0.93 -17.96 -11.42
C LYS A 460 -2.19 -17.23 -11.90
N GLY A 461 -2.08 -16.16 -12.69
CA GLY A 461 -3.21 -15.47 -13.32
C GLY A 461 -3.72 -14.21 -12.61
N SER A 462 -2.92 -13.54 -11.79
CA SER A 462 -3.21 -12.16 -11.39
C SER A 462 -3.10 -11.22 -12.60
N SER A 463 -4.04 -10.28 -12.77
CA SER A 463 -3.97 -9.32 -13.86
C SER A 463 -2.93 -8.21 -13.62
N ALA A 464 -1.97 -8.05 -14.53
CA ALA A 464 -1.00 -6.95 -14.49
C ALA A 464 -1.62 -5.56 -14.79
N ARG A 465 -2.87 -5.51 -15.28
CA ARG A 465 -3.60 -4.28 -15.67
C ARG A 465 -4.47 -3.71 -14.56
N LEU A 466 -4.31 -4.18 -13.32
CA LEU A 466 -5.06 -3.68 -12.17
C LEU A 466 -4.64 -2.24 -11.81
N LEU A 467 -5.59 -1.54 -11.19
CA LEU A 467 -5.40 -0.23 -10.57
C LEU A 467 -5.28 -0.37 -9.05
N ASN A 468 -4.63 0.60 -8.40
CA ASN A 468 -4.65 0.74 -6.95
C ASN A 468 -5.87 1.54 -6.46
N ILE A 469 -5.99 1.70 -5.14
CA ILE A 469 -7.07 2.47 -4.48
C ILE A 469 -7.11 3.98 -4.83
N LEU A 470 -6.13 4.50 -5.57
CA LEU A 470 -6.06 5.88 -6.08
C LEU A 470 -6.33 5.97 -7.59
N GLY A 471 -6.72 4.86 -8.23
CA GLY A 471 -6.88 4.78 -9.69
C GLY A 471 -5.56 4.75 -10.48
N THR A 472 -4.40 4.70 -9.81
CA THR A 472 -3.08 4.58 -10.45
C THR A 472 -2.86 3.15 -10.93
N SER A 473 -2.28 2.94 -12.11
CA SER A 473 -1.92 1.58 -12.53
C SER A 473 -0.82 0.98 -11.64
N ILE A 474 -0.82 -0.34 -11.45
CA ILE A 474 0.23 -1.02 -10.69
C ILE A 474 1.61 -0.82 -11.36
N LEU A 475 1.66 -0.76 -12.70
CA LEU A 475 2.87 -0.46 -13.47
C LEU A 475 3.43 0.91 -13.10
N GLU A 476 2.63 1.97 -13.21
CA GLU A 476 3.04 3.34 -12.87
C GLU A 476 3.47 3.46 -11.40
N ALA A 477 2.74 2.83 -10.48
CA ALA A 477 3.11 2.80 -9.07
C ALA A 477 4.47 2.12 -8.84
N SER A 478 4.78 1.04 -9.56
CA SER A 478 6.09 0.36 -9.46
C SER A 478 7.25 1.21 -10.02
N ILE A 479 7.00 2.00 -11.07
CA ILE A 479 7.95 3.00 -11.60
C ILE A 479 8.19 4.10 -10.56
N GLY A 480 7.12 4.67 -9.99
CA GLY A 480 7.23 5.70 -8.95
C GLY A 480 7.95 5.24 -7.68
N MET A 481 7.88 3.95 -7.36
CA MET A 481 8.63 3.32 -6.27
C MET A 481 10.06 2.87 -6.65
N LYS A 482 10.53 3.13 -7.88
CA LYS A 482 11.84 2.71 -8.44
C LYS A 482 12.09 1.20 -8.44
N ARG A 483 11.07 0.40 -8.75
CA ARG A 483 11.13 -1.07 -8.64
C ARG A 483 11.29 -1.71 -10.01
N PHE A 484 12.39 -1.40 -10.71
CA PHE A 484 12.58 -1.76 -12.13
C PHE A 484 12.47 -3.27 -12.44
N GLN A 485 12.87 -4.14 -11.50
CA GLN A 485 12.65 -5.60 -11.64
C GLN A 485 11.16 -6.01 -11.58
N ILE A 486 10.34 -5.25 -10.84
CA ILE A 486 8.88 -5.40 -10.81
C ILE A 486 8.24 -4.76 -12.04
N VAL A 487 8.73 -3.60 -12.50
CA VAL A 487 8.33 -2.98 -13.79
C VAL A 487 8.48 -4.01 -14.91
N LYS A 488 9.66 -4.64 -15.02
CA LYS A 488 9.93 -5.70 -16.00
C LYS A 488 8.94 -6.86 -15.90
N LYS A 489 8.75 -7.43 -14.71
CA LYS A 489 7.79 -8.54 -14.49
C LYS A 489 6.34 -8.18 -14.82
N LEU A 490 5.90 -6.96 -14.50
CA LEU A 490 4.54 -6.50 -14.83
C LEU A 490 4.36 -6.35 -16.35
N ILE A 491 5.36 -5.84 -17.05
CA ILE A 491 5.36 -5.75 -18.52
C ILE A 491 5.37 -7.15 -19.15
N GLU A 492 6.22 -8.06 -18.68
CA GLU A 492 6.22 -9.48 -19.06
C GLU A 492 4.85 -10.15 -18.81
N GLY A 493 4.16 -9.76 -17.72
CA GLY A 493 2.80 -10.17 -17.39
C GLY A 493 1.67 -9.43 -18.13
N GLY A 494 1.97 -8.64 -19.17
CA GLY A 494 0.95 -8.00 -20.02
C GLY A 494 0.31 -6.73 -19.44
N ALA A 495 1.02 -6.01 -18.56
CA ALA A 495 0.62 -4.67 -18.12
C ALA A 495 0.42 -3.72 -19.31
N ASP A 496 -0.44 -2.72 -19.12
CA ASP A 496 -0.70 -1.72 -20.15
C ASP A 496 0.41 -0.66 -20.17
N VAL A 497 1.29 -0.74 -21.16
CA VAL A 497 2.47 0.13 -21.32
C VAL A 497 2.14 1.53 -21.86
N ASP A 498 1.01 1.67 -22.56
CA ASP A 498 0.45 2.95 -23.02
C ASP A 498 -0.63 3.48 -22.06
N GLY A 499 -0.84 2.80 -20.93
CA GLY A 499 -1.80 3.18 -19.90
C GLY A 499 -1.62 4.62 -19.40
N THR A 500 -2.74 5.23 -19.01
CA THR A 500 -2.78 6.60 -18.49
C THR A 500 -3.02 6.63 -16.98
N ASP A 501 -2.62 7.72 -16.33
CA ASP A 501 -2.99 7.99 -14.95
C ASP A 501 -4.44 8.50 -14.79
N ALA A 502 -4.84 8.84 -13.57
CA ALA A 502 -6.16 9.39 -13.25
C ALA A 502 -6.46 10.78 -13.88
N HIS A 503 -5.45 11.45 -14.45
CA HIS A 503 -5.58 12.68 -15.23
C HIS A 503 -5.54 12.41 -16.75
N GLN A 504 -5.58 11.14 -17.17
CA GLN A 504 -5.40 10.68 -18.55
C GLN A 504 -4.02 11.00 -19.15
N GLN A 505 -3.00 11.24 -18.31
CA GLN A 505 -1.63 11.48 -18.77
C GLN A 505 -0.92 10.14 -19.08
N PRO A 506 -0.37 9.92 -20.30
CA PRO A 506 0.32 8.68 -20.64
C PRO A 506 1.56 8.41 -19.78
N ILE A 507 1.77 7.14 -19.41
CA ILE A 507 2.92 6.68 -18.61
C ILE A 507 4.26 7.15 -19.20
N LEU A 508 4.46 7.05 -20.51
CA LEU A 508 5.73 7.43 -21.15
C LEU A 508 6.11 8.90 -20.88
N ILE A 509 5.17 9.83 -21.05
CA ILE A 509 5.39 11.25 -20.76
C ILE A 509 5.57 11.47 -19.25
N LYS A 510 4.83 10.72 -18.41
CA LYS A 510 4.96 10.79 -16.95
C LYS A 510 6.35 10.33 -16.48
N VAL A 511 6.96 9.33 -17.13
CA VAL A 511 8.36 8.91 -16.90
C VAL A 511 9.33 10.02 -17.27
N ILE A 512 9.21 10.59 -18.48
CA ILE A 512 10.06 11.69 -18.97
C ILE A 512 10.02 12.88 -18.01
N ARG A 513 8.83 13.30 -17.59
CA ARG A 513 8.62 14.46 -16.70
C ARG A 513 8.83 14.18 -15.21
N ASN A 514 9.08 12.93 -14.80
CA ASN A 514 9.21 12.57 -13.38
C ASN A 514 10.44 13.27 -12.75
N PRO A 515 10.29 14.06 -11.66
CA PRO A 515 11.41 14.71 -11.00
C PRO A 515 12.21 13.79 -10.07
N PHE A 516 11.66 12.62 -9.71
CA PHE A 516 12.29 11.66 -8.79
C PHE A 516 13.15 10.62 -9.51
N LEU A 517 12.95 10.42 -10.82
CA LEU A 517 13.79 9.56 -11.65
C LEU A 517 15.00 10.34 -12.17
N ASN A 518 16.19 9.74 -12.09
CA ASN A 518 17.40 10.26 -12.74
C ASN A 518 17.38 9.94 -14.25
N ASN A 519 18.35 10.46 -15.00
CA ASN A 519 18.37 10.31 -16.47
C ASN A 519 18.53 8.85 -16.94
N ASP A 520 19.32 8.05 -16.22
CA ASP A 520 19.60 6.66 -16.59
C ASP A 520 18.40 5.76 -16.26
N GLU A 521 17.78 5.95 -15.09
CA GLU A 521 16.51 5.32 -14.70
C GLU A 521 15.38 5.65 -15.71
N LYS A 522 15.32 6.89 -16.20
CA LYS A 522 14.39 7.28 -17.27
C LYS A 522 14.68 6.51 -18.56
N VAL A 523 15.94 6.45 -18.99
CA VAL A 523 16.34 5.72 -20.21
C VAL A 523 16.03 4.22 -20.09
N GLU A 524 16.27 3.61 -18.92
CA GLU A 524 15.94 2.19 -18.65
C GLU A 524 14.44 1.95 -18.78
N VAL A 525 13.61 2.74 -18.10
CA VAL A 525 12.14 2.58 -18.14
C VAL A 525 11.56 2.91 -19.53
N ILE A 526 12.04 3.97 -20.19
CA ILE A 526 11.62 4.34 -21.56
C ILE A 526 11.92 3.19 -22.54
N LYS A 527 13.10 2.58 -22.46
CA LYS A 527 13.45 1.40 -23.27
C LYS A 527 12.54 0.21 -22.97
N MET A 528 12.38 -0.18 -21.70
CA MET A 528 11.51 -1.30 -21.32
C MET A 528 10.07 -1.12 -21.83
N LEU A 529 9.51 0.09 -21.74
CA LEU A 529 8.16 0.40 -22.22
C LEU A 529 8.07 0.28 -23.76
N MET A 530 8.96 0.95 -24.49
CA MET A 530 8.92 0.94 -25.96
C MET A 530 9.24 -0.44 -26.53
N GLU A 531 10.24 -1.14 -26.00
CA GLU A 531 10.59 -2.51 -26.40
C GLU A 531 9.35 -3.42 -26.40
N ASN A 532 8.48 -3.27 -25.39
CA ASN A 532 7.24 -4.03 -25.21
C ASN A 532 5.98 -3.35 -25.79
N GLY A 533 6.15 -2.34 -26.66
CA GLY A 533 5.10 -1.84 -27.55
C GLY A 533 4.63 -0.40 -27.30
N ALA A 534 5.08 0.30 -26.25
CA ALA A 534 4.61 1.65 -25.95
C ALA A 534 4.86 2.63 -27.10
N SER A 535 3.87 3.50 -27.35
CA SER A 535 3.86 4.44 -28.46
C SER A 535 4.68 5.71 -28.15
N PRO A 536 5.73 6.03 -28.94
CA PRO A 536 6.47 7.28 -28.80
C PRO A 536 5.67 8.50 -29.28
N GLU A 537 4.59 8.26 -30.04
CA GLU A 537 3.64 9.28 -30.52
C GLU A 537 2.59 9.68 -29.46
N THR A 538 2.75 9.25 -28.21
CA THR A 538 1.90 9.69 -27.11
C THR A 538 2.00 11.20 -26.92
N VAL A 539 0.84 11.85 -26.71
CA VAL A 539 0.70 13.29 -26.47
C VAL A 539 0.21 13.58 -25.06
N ASP A 540 0.55 14.73 -24.49
CA ASP A 540 -0.02 15.14 -23.19
C ASP A 540 -1.42 15.76 -23.35
N ILE A 541 -2.27 15.60 -22.34
CA ILE A 541 -3.67 16.06 -22.39
C ILE A 541 -3.83 17.59 -22.27
N ILE A 542 -2.81 18.31 -21.80
CA ILE A 542 -2.90 19.75 -21.50
C ILE A 542 -2.66 20.58 -22.77
N PHE A 543 -1.67 20.18 -23.58
CA PHE A 543 -1.25 20.90 -24.78
C PHE A 543 -1.32 20.08 -26.07
N GLY A 544 -1.57 18.77 -25.99
CA GLY A 544 -1.45 17.87 -27.15
C GLY A 544 -0.01 17.69 -27.63
N LEU A 545 0.99 17.96 -26.77
CA LEU A 545 2.39 18.00 -27.17
C LEU A 545 3.01 16.58 -27.13
N PRO A 546 3.63 16.09 -28.22
CA PRO A 546 4.22 14.75 -28.28
C PRO A 546 5.34 14.51 -27.27
N ALA A 547 5.52 13.25 -26.85
CA ALA A 547 6.52 12.82 -25.87
C ALA A 547 7.96 13.26 -26.22
N ILE A 548 8.31 13.29 -27.51
CA ILE A 548 9.62 13.74 -27.99
C ILE A 548 9.89 15.22 -27.66
N CYS A 549 8.87 16.08 -27.65
CA CYS A 549 9.02 17.48 -27.25
C CYS A 549 9.34 17.58 -25.74
N HIS A 550 8.60 16.86 -24.90
CA HIS A 550 8.86 16.79 -23.44
C HIS A 550 10.27 16.24 -23.13
N ALA A 551 10.82 15.36 -23.99
CA ALA A 551 12.20 14.88 -23.89
C ALA A 551 13.23 15.94 -24.34
N VAL A 552 12.94 16.74 -25.37
CA VAL A 552 13.83 17.79 -25.89
C VAL A 552 13.90 19.02 -24.95
N GLU A 553 12.86 19.29 -24.16
CA GLU A 553 12.90 20.28 -23.07
C GLU A 553 13.80 19.83 -21.89
N MET A 554 13.98 18.52 -21.70
CA MET A 554 14.84 17.99 -20.65
C MET A 554 16.33 18.16 -21.01
N PRO A 555 17.22 18.45 -20.03
CA PRO A 555 18.65 18.63 -20.26
C PRO A 555 19.39 17.27 -20.39
N SER A 556 18.84 16.34 -21.16
CA SER A 556 19.27 14.94 -21.22
C SER A 556 19.17 14.36 -22.64
N THR A 557 20.26 14.48 -23.41
CA THR A 557 20.36 13.85 -24.73
C THR A 557 20.13 12.32 -24.71
N PRO A 558 20.55 11.54 -23.68
CA PRO A 558 20.22 10.11 -23.59
C PRO A 558 18.72 9.81 -23.59
N VAL A 559 17.89 10.66 -22.97
CA VAL A 559 16.42 10.50 -22.94
C VAL A 559 15.82 10.77 -24.33
N VAL A 560 16.34 11.77 -25.05
CA VAL A 560 15.94 12.03 -26.46
C VAL A 560 16.38 10.86 -27.36
N GLN A 561 17.62 10.40 -27.24
CA GLN A 561 18.16 9.26 -27.99
C GLN A 561 17.42 7.94 -27.68
N ALA A 562 16.88 7.77 -26.47
CA ALA A 562 16.05 6.62 -26.14
C ALA A 562 14.78 6.61 -26.99
N LEU A 563 14.01 7.70 -27.04
CA LEU A 563 12.82 7.80 -27.89
C LEU A 563 13.16 7.61 -29.37
N LEU A 564 14.21 8.30 -29.86
CA LEU A 564 14.69 8.20 -31.24
C LEU A 564 15.30 6.82 -31.60
N SER A 565 15.27 5.82 -30.72
CA SER A 565 15.64 4.44 -31.07
C SER A 565 14.59 3.71 -31.94
N ARG A 566 13.41 4.31 -32.12
CA ARG A 566 12.39 3.91 -33.10
C ARG A 566 12.05 5.07 -34.03
N ALA A 567 11.30 4.79 -35.09
CA ALA A 567 10.78 5.79 -36.01
C ALA A 567 9.70 6.65 -35.33
N VAL A 568 10.15 7.73 -34.67
CA VAL A 568 9.30 8.77 -34.06
C VAL A 568 9.05 9.88 -35.08
N ASN A 569 7.84 10.45 -35.10
CA ASN A 569 7.60 11.65 -35.89
C ASN A 569 8.35 12.85 -35.30
N THR A 570 9.41 13.26 -35.99
CA THR A 570 10.18 14.46 -35.65
C THR A 570 9.65 15.74 -36.32
N ASN A 571 8.71 15.63 -37.27
CA ASN A 571 7.98 16.77 -37.85
C ASN A 571 6.85 17.17 -36.88
N VAL A 572 7.26 17.73 -35.75
CA VAL A 572 6.44 18.17 -34.64
C VAL A 572 6.99 19.49 -34.10
N ARG A 573 6.10 20.32 -33.55
CA ARG A 573 6.44 21.66 -33.09
C ARG A 573 6.29 21.79 -31.58
N MET A 574 7.24 22.50 -30.98
CA MET A 574 7.21 22.94 -29.59
C MET A 574 6.03 23.89 -29.36
N LEU A 575 5.63 24.09 -28.10
CA LEU A 575 4.58 25.04 -27.72
C LEU A 575 4.88 26.50 -28.16
N SER A 576 6.15 26.84 -28.41
CA SER A 576 6.61 28.11 -28.98
C SER A 576 6.50 28.22 -30.51
N GLY A 577 6.01 27.19 -31.21
CA GLY A 577 6.02 27.09 -32.67
C GLY A 577 7.38 26.75 -33.30
N GLN A 578 8.39 26.49 -32.47
CA GLN A 578 9.72 26.03 -32.89
C GLN A 578 9.71 24.58 -33.35
N THR A 579 10.60 24.22 -34.27
CA THR A 579 10.89 22.82 -34.60
C THR A 579 11.79 22.24 -33.50
N LEU A 580 11.83 20.92 -33.35
CA LEU A 580 12.74 20.26 -32.39
C LEU A 580 14.19 20.73 -32.56
N LEU A 581 14.60 20.98 -33.81
CA LEU A 581 15.94 21.39 -34.19
C LEU A 581 16.22 22.88 -33.87
N THR A 582 15.30 23.80 -34.18
CA THR A 582 15.51 25.23 -33.84
C THR A 582 15.43 25.46 -32.33
N TYR A 583 14.61 24.72 -31.59
CA TYR A 583 14.60 24.74 -30.12
C TYR A 583 15.91 24.18 -29.53
N SER A 584 16.38 23.03 -30.03
CA SER A 584 17.64 22.41 -29.55
C SER A 584 18.86 23.30 -29.81
N ILE A 585 18.88 24.03 -30.94
CA ILE A 585 19.87 25.08 -31.20
C ILE A 585 19.69 26.23 -30.21
N ASP A 586 18.46 26.72 -29.99
CA ASP A 586 18.26 27.91 -29.16
C ASP A 586 18.70 27.69 -27.70
N VAL A 587 18.40 26.51 -27.13
CA VAL A 587 18.82 26.07 -25.78
C VAL A 587 20.27 25.54 -25.75
N ASN A 588 21.01 25.64 -26.87
CA ASN A 588 22.43 25.27 -27.01
C ASN A 588 22.75 23.79 -26.68
N ARG A 589 21.92 22.86 -27.17
CA ARG A 589 22.04 21.42 -26.93
C ARG A 589 22.71 20.70 -28.11
N GLN A 590 24.00 20.95 -28.34
CA GLN A 590 24.74 20.42 -29.50
C GLN A 590 24.59 18.90 -29.71
N ASN A 591 24.72 18.09 -28.66
CA ASN A 591 24.57 16.63 -28.76
C ASN A 591 23.12 16.20 -29.14
N THR A 592 22.11 17.00 -28.78
CA THR A 592 20.71 16.77 -29.14
C THR A 592 20.43 17.21 -30.58
N VAL A 593 21.05 18.30 -31.03
CA VAL A 593 21.07 18.71 -32.45
C VAL A 593 21.68 17.61 -33.32
N GLU A 594 22.80 17.01 -32.89
CA GLU A 594 23.41 15.86 -33.58
C GLU A 594 22.50 14.63 -33.61
N ALA A 595 21.86 14.28 -32.48
CA ALA A 595 20.94 13.15 -32.40
C ALA A 595 19.69 13.33 -33.30
N LEU A 596 19.19 14.57 -33.45
CA LEU A 596 18.08 14.89 -34.34
C LEU A 596 18.50 14.85 -35.82
N LEU A 597 19.65 15.45 -36.18
CA LEU A 597 20.16 15.43 -37.55
C LEU A 597 20.45 14.00 -38.04
N ALA A 598 20.98 13.14 -37.16
CA ALA A 598 21.23 11.73 -37.46
C ALA A 598 19.95 10.91 -37.76
N GLN A 599 18.77 11.41 -37.40
CA GLN A 599 17.46 10.79 -37.68
C GLN A 599 16.77 11.38 -38.93
N GLY A 600 17.46 12.24 -39.69
CA GLY A 600 16.91 12.81 -40.94
C GLY A 600 15.87 13.92 -40.73
N VAL A 601 15.91 14.63 -39.60
CA VAL A 601 15.12 15.85 -39.39
C VAL A 601 15.43 16.89 -40.47
N ASP A 602 14.39 17.50 -41.04
CA ASP A 602 14.56 18.55 -42.06
C ASP A 602 15.33 19.75 -41.49
N VAL A 603 16.55 19.90 -42.00
CA VAL A 603 17.51 20.94 -41.60
C VAL A 603 17.13 22.34 -42.13
N ASN A 604 16.18 22.41 -43.06
CA ASN A 604 15.68 23.65 -43.68
C ASN A 604 14.30 24.08 -43.16
N GLU A 605 13.63 23.28 -42.32
CA GLU A 605 12.29 23.60 -41.81
C GLU A 605 12.29 24.91 -40.99
N VAL A 606 11.37 25.81 -41.32
CA VAL A 606 11.21 27.11 -40.65
C VAL A 606 10.35 27.01 -39.39
N ASP A 607 10.77 27.65 -38.30
CA ASP A 607 9.90 27.83 -37.14
C ASP A 607 8.78 28.87 -37.34
N GLY A 608 7.88 28.99 -36.37
CA GLY A 608 6.80 29.99 -36.36
C GLY A 608 7.26 31.46 -36.36
N LEU A 609 8.57 31.74 -36.27
CA LEU A 609 9.17 33.07 -36.43
C LEU A 609 9.89 33.21 -37.80
N ASN A 610 9.67 32.27 -38.71
CA ASN A 610 10.32 32.13 -40.02
C ASN A 610 11.87 32.08 -39.93
N ARG A 611 12.39 31.38 -38.91
CA ARG A 611 13.83 31.12 -38.71
C ARG A 611 14.13 29.67 -39.06
N THR A 612 15.15 29.43 -39.89
CA THR A 612 15.71 28.09 -40.11
C THR A 612 16.77 27.77 -39.04
N PRO A 613 17.15 26.49 -38.86
CA PRO A 613 18.34 26.08 -38.12
C PRO A 613 19.62 26.82 -38.56
N LEU A 614 19.83 26.99 -39.87
CA LEU A 614 21.01 27.67 -40.43
C LEU A 614 21.02 29.16 -40.07
N LYS A 615 19.88 29.85 -40.12
CA LYS A 615 19.76 31.26 -39.72
C LYS A 615 20.23 31.47 -38.28
N LEU A 616 19.82 30.58 -37.36
CA LEU A 616 20.23 30.62 -35.96
C LEU A 616 21.73 30.38 -35.77
N ALA A 617 22.31 29.41 -36.49
CA ALA A 617 23.75 29.13 -36.42
C ALA A 617 24.60 30.32 -36.90
N LEU A 618 24.20 30.93 -38.02
CA LEU A 618 24.86 32.12 -38.58
C LEU A 618 24.71 33.34 -37.67
N MET A 619 23.52 33.61 -37.11
CA MET A 619 23.33 34.71 -36.16
C MET A 619 24.12 34.53 -34.86
N ARG A 620 24.41 33.28 -34.46
CA ARG A 620 25.28 32.94 -33.31
C ARG A 620 26.77 32.94 -33.66
N LEU A 621 27.13 33.15 -34.93
CA LEU A 621 28.50 33.12 -35.45
C LEU A 621 29.24 31.76 -35.22
N ASP A 622 28.49 30.66 -35.03
CA ASP A 622 29.01 29.33 -34.72
C ASP A 622 29.42 28.59 -36.00
N TYR A 623 30.73 28.48 -36.22
CA TYR A 623 31.32 27.77 -37.36
C TYR A 623 31.02 26.26 -37.33
N ASN A 624 31.07 25.63 -36.15
CA ASN A 624 30.94 24.19 -36.01
C ASN A 624 29.50 23.74 -36.24
N LEU A 625 28.53 24.48 -35.69
CA LEU A 625 27.11 24.25 -35.96
C LEU A 625 26.77 24.54 -37.42
N THR A 626 27.28 25.65 -37.99
CA THR A 626 27.06 25.97 -39.42
C THR A 626 27.59 24.86 -40.32
N ALA A 627 28.84 24.41 -40.12
CA ALA A 627 29.44 23.34 -40.91
C ALA A 627 28.67 22.02 -40.80
N LYS A 628 28.16 21.67 -39.60
CA LYS A 628 27.29 20.50 -39.41
C LYS A 628 25.99 20.62 -40.20
N LEU A 629 25.26 21.74 -40.06
CA LEU A 629 24.01 21.95 -40.78
C LEU A 629 24.20 21.92 -42.31
N MET A 630 25.25 22.57 -42.83
CA MET A 630 25.59 22.52 -44.27
C MET A 630 25.90 21.09 -44.74
N ASN A 631 26.61 20.28 -43.94
CA ASN A 631 26.88 18.87 -44.28
C ASN A 631 25.62 17.98 -44.27
N TYR A 632 24.59 18.34 -43.50
CA TYR A 632 23.27 17.68 -43.51
C TYR A 632 22.29 18.29 -44.55
N GLY A 633 22.75 19.19 -45.43
CA GLY A 633 21.95 19.71 -46.54
C GLY A 633 21.24 21.05 -46.30
N ALA A 634 21.71 21.87 -45.35
CA ALA A 634 21.17 23.21 -45.17
C ALA A 634 21.49 24.13 -46.36
N ASP A 635 20.49 24.84 -46.87
CA ASP A 635 20.63 25.72 -48.04
C ASP A 635 20.77 27.19 -47.63
N GLY A 636 21.97 27.74 -47.86
CA GLY A 636 22.28 29.16 -47.61
C GLY A 636 21.63 30.15 -48.59
N THR A 637 21.01 29.70 -49.67
CA THR A 637 20.40 30.54 -50.71
C THR A 637 18.92 30.88 -50.46
N VAL A 638 18.27 30.15 -49.55
CA VAL A 638 16.87 30.37 -49.14
C VAL A 638 16.67 31.79 -48.59
N LYS A 639 15.57 32.46 -48.96
CA LYS A 639 15.31 33.89 -48.66
C LYS A 639 15.40 34.19 -47.16
N GLU A 640 14.87 33.29 -46.35
CA GLU A 640 14.87 33.29 -44.89
C GLU A 640 16.29 33.47 -44.31
N ASN A 641 17.29 32.87 -44.96
CA ASN A 641 18.69 32.87 -44.57
C ASN A 641 19.46 34.08 -45.10
N GLN A 642 18.98 34.71 -46.18
CA GLN A 642 19.71 35.79 -46.89
C GLN A 642 20.05 36.99 -45.99
N GLU A 643 19.20 37.31 -45.01
CA GLU A 643 19.45 38.31 -43.96
C GLU A 643 20.70 37.97 -43.13
N ALA A 644 20.77 36.75 -42.59
CA ALA A 644 21.92 36.29 -41.80
C ALA A 644 23.18 36.14 -42.65
N VAL A 645 23.06 35.69 -43.91
CA VAL A 645 24.18 35.66 -44.87
C VAL A 645 24.74 37.07 -45.12
N ASN A 646 23.88 38.10 -45.20
CA ASN A 646 24.31 39.49 -45.36
C ASN A 646 24.93 40.06 -44.06
N PHE A 647 24.42 39.68 -42.89
CA PHE A 647 25.04 39.99 -41.60
C PHE A 647 26.45 39.40 -41.49
N ILE A 648 26.65 38.13 -41.88
CA ILE A 648 27.97 37.47 -41.93
C ILE A 648 28.96 38.16 -42.89
N LYS A 649 28.46 38.73 -44.00
CA LYS A 649 29.28 39.58 -44.89
C LYS A 649 29.69 40.88 -44.19
N ALA A 650 28.77 41.57 -43.53
CA ALA A 650 29.04 42.82 -42.81
C ALA A 650 29.98 42.65 -41.60
N VAL A 651 29.86 41.54 -40.86
CA VAL A 651 30.73 41.20 -39.71
C VAL A 651 32.13 40.71 -40.16
N GLY A 652 32.31 40.35 -41.44
CA GLY A 652 33.62 40.00 -42.01
C GLY A 652 34.14 38.60 -41.63
N ARG A 653 33.29 37.71 -41.12
CA ARG A 653 33.64 36.30 -40.80
C ARG A 653 33.85 35.47 -42.08
N LYS A 654 35.06 35.58 -42.65
CA LYS A 654 35.46 34.92 -43.91
C LYS A 654 35.27 33.41 -43.87
N ASP A 655 35.55 32.78 -42.73
CA ASP A 655 35.37 31.35 -42.46
C ASP A 655 33.92 30.90 -42.68
N LEU A 656 32.94 31.67 -42.21
CA LEU A 656 31.52 31.41 -42.45
C LEU A 656 31.11 31.76 -43.88
N GLN A 657 31.69 32.80 -44.48
CA GLN A 657 31.46 33.15 -45.89
C GLN A 657 31.98 32.07 -46.85
N GLU A 658 33.01 31.31 -46.47
CA GLU A 658 33.59 30.21 -47.25
C GLU A 658 32.76 28.94 -47.18
N LEU A 659 32.21 28.60 -46.00
CA LEU A 659 31.19 27.55 -45.86
C LEU A 659 29.91 27.84 -46.68
N LEU A 660 29.56 29.11 -46.85
CA LEU A 660 28.36 29.56 -47.56
C LEU A 660 28.55 29.78 -49.08
N ARG A 661 29.74 29.52 -49.64
CA ARG A 661 29.90 29.51 -51.10
C ARG A 661 29.16 28.28 -51.67
N PRO A 662 28.45 28.40 -52.80
CA PRO A 662 27.99 27.23 -53.52
C PRO A 662 29.19 26.32 -53.82
N ARG A 663 29.10 25.03 -53.48
CA ARG A 663 30.08 24.05 -53.96
C ARG A 663 29.86 23.91 -55.46
N GLU A 664 30.79 24.45 -56.26
CA GLU A 664 30.81 24.20 -57.70
C GLU A 664 30.93 22.70 -57.93
N VAL A 665 29.98 22.12 -58.67
CA VAL A 665 29.99 20.71 -59.02
C VAL A 665 30.96 20.53 -60.19
N GLU A 666 32.25 20.38 -59.88
CA GLU A 666 33.21 19.90 -60.88
C GLU A 666 32.76 18.51 -61.36
N ALA A 667 32.50 18.39 -62.66
CA ALA A 667 32.04 17.15 -63.28
C ALA A 667 33.19 16.14 -63.46
N GLY A 668 33.69 15.61 -62.35
CA GLY A 668 34.55 14.42 -62.28
C GLY A 668 33.72 13.12 -62.25
N PRO A 669 34.32 11.96 -62.57
CA PRO A 669 33.57 10.74 -62.89
C PRO A 669 32.74 10.21 -61.71
N SER A 670 31.55 9.73 -62.03
CA SER A 670 30.54 9.26 -61.08
C SER A 670 31.05 8.19 -60.11
N THR A 671 31.18 8.55 -58.84
CA THR A 671 31.06 7.62 -57.71
C THR A 671 29.61 7.63 -57.19
N PRO A 672 29.07 6.48 -56.74
CA PRO A 672 27.63 6.32 -56.60
C PRO A 672 27.07 7.06 -55.38
N ALA A 673 25.81 7.49 -55.50
CA ALA A 673 25.04 7.90 -54.33
C ALA A 673 24.90 6.71 -53.37
N VAL A 674 25.41 6.85 -52.14
CA VAL A 674 25.19 5.87 -51.07
C VAL A 674 23.75 6.00 -50.58
N ARG A 675 22.82 5.42 -51.36
CA ARG A 675 21.63 4.86 -50.77
C ARG A 675 22.08 3.74 -49.84
N HIS A 676 21.76 3.84 -48.56
CA HIS A 676 21.65 2.63 -47.75
C HIS A 676 20.34 1.93 -48.14
N GLU A 677 20.37 1.23 -49.27
CA GLU A 677 19.42 0.16 -49.53
C GLU A 677 19.70 -0.92 -48.47
N ILE A 678 18.83 -0.95 -47.45
CA ILE A 678 18.86 -1.98 -46.41
C ILE A 678 18.43 -3.27 -47.10
N GLU A 679 19.35 -4.23 -47.23
CA GLU A 679 19.01 -5.58 -47.66
C GLU A 679 18.02 -6.19 -46.66
N LEU A 680 16.76 -6.30 -47.08
CA LEU A 680 15.72 -6.98 -46.32
C LEU A 680 16.10 -8.47 -46.20
N PRO A 681 16.23 -9.04 -44.99
CA PRO A 681 16.37 -10.48 -44.86
C PRO A 681 15.07 -11.14 -45.37
N THR A 682 15.20 -12.02 -46.36
CA THR A 682 14.08 -12.70 -47.01
C THR A 682 13.36 -13.63 -46.03
N SER A 683 12.24 -13.16 -45.47
CA SER A 683 11.37 -13.96 -44.62
C SER A 683 10.47 -14.87 -45.47
N GLU A 684 10.76 -16.17 -45.51
CA GLU A 684 9.89 -17.18 -46.13
C GLU A 684 8.67 -17.46 -45.24
N VAL A 685 7.72 -16.52 -45.18
CA VAL A 685 6.38 -16.74 -44.62
C VAL A 685 5.33 -16.15 -45.56
N PRO A 686 4.38 -16.93 -46.10
CA PRO A 686 3.33 -16.39 -46.96
C PRO A 686 2.36 -15.50 -46.15
N PRO A 687 1.84 -14.40 -46.73
CA PRO A 687 0.93 -13.52 -46.03
C PRO A 687 -0.44 -14.19 -45.77
N PRO A 688 -1.09 -13.94 -44.63
CA PRO A 688 -2.44 -14.42 -44.38
C PRO A 688 -3.43 -13.75 -45.34
N SER A 689 -4.25 -14.56 -46.01
CA SER A 689 -5.27 -14.10 -46.97
C SER A 689 -6.43 -13.41 -46.26
N TYR A 690 -6.51 -12.08 -46.36
CA TYR A 690 -7.71 -11.32 -45.98
C TYR A 690 -8.74 -11.37 -47.11
N GLU A 691 -9.79 -12.19 -46.94
CA GLU A 691 -10.98 -12.11 -47.79
C GLU A 691 -11.83 -10.89 -47.42
N LEU A 692 -12.09 -10.03 -48.41
CA LEU A 692 -13.00 -8.89 -48.28
C LEU A 692 -14.46 -9.36 -48.35
N VAL A 693 -15.05 -9.68 -47.20
CA VAL A 693 -16.49 -9.95 -47.09
C VAL A 693 -17.28 -8.62 -47.13
N ALA A 694 -17.38 -8.04 -48.31
CA ALA A 694 -18.40 -7.04 -48.62
C ALA A 694 -19.75 -7.77 -48.81
N GLY A 695 -20.66 -7.62 -47.86
CA GLY A 695 -21.84 -8.49 -47.73
C GLY A 695 -22.99 -8.24 -48.72
N LYS A 696 -24.01 -9.10 -48.62
CA LYS A 696 -25.34 -8.88 -49.20
C LYS A 696 -26.41 -9.74 -48.52
N VAL A 697 -27.61 -9.16 -48.41
CA VAL A 697 -28.82 -9.65 -47.71
C VAL A 697 -28.68 -9.62 -46.19
#